data_AF-A0A2X0LSU2-F1
#
_entry.id   AF-A0A2X0LSU2-F1
#
_cell.length_a   1.000
_cell.length_b   1.000
_cell.length_c   1.000
_cell.angle_alpha   90.00
_cell.angle_beta   90.00
_cell.angle_gamma   90.00
#
_symmetry.space_group_name_H-M   'P 1'
#
loop_
_entity.id
_entity.type
_entity.pdbx_description
1 polymer ?
#
loop_
_entity_poly.entity_id
_entity_poly.type
_entity_poly.pdbx_seq_one_letter_code
_entity_poly.pdbx_strand_id
1 'polypeptide(L)'
;MRRSARIAERNAKPVAHGVDSPAQALASTSPSPSPSPSPSTSISAAANSAPASSATANAYDLAELRDAVSPLVSSTQSTPLRSRREAASHERASDRAERISEAVQMDQKHCAALEAYFFGHPTADELANKIWPKEFKMGTEEALGEVIAGVINTVNRRLVACQNSPQYISVAPDRVETTEKTADVVLLTHAAVAHDPTLPNVWALPSHADPAKKLDADAGPATNVNSNANENDKGQPHDEDNNAEEDSTNTAKVKDKDKVDLNQAKRSFTQVAAVGETKAGTSNAERQLFRRLSALLATPIREHAIGFTLRGERLKVYVMSACGVFSTKSRTVTEENGELSTFLYRLVQHSDRLNGILATTTSLDDRYGPFTPCPDFFPPAASEFIWGATTMSNVKIKELIFRRKRECGRATSTYEVKLAEGANIRTFAMTIIWVEESRNSDLAEIRNVIQEKRPRGLAPLVGVFRTEYRTLPVFLPGNESLAGCTPRAREVVVHEERYYPLATLKTTKQLARALEGAIEGHRQLWEHGFIHRDVSYGNVMVDQNGKGVLIDYNLAVQKVRTAEEECRLSRSGTLPYISRLLLSPATEDVVHERWHDIESFFYVACRTAFQSESGSADARLFEKPKAARIWNLWNAGDLDEAANRKLLLSTRSGFRELLNACASRWSGVEKVLSVLQQNCSLEFSFLGLEDFETEPELASRWASGQMSYEHIQASFKALCE
;
A
#
# COMPACT_ATOMS: atom_id res chain seq x y z
N MET A 1 16.99 -26.99 -45.82
CA MET A 1 17.73 -28.10 -46.44
C MET A 1 19.15 -28.13 -45.88
N ARG A 2 19.77 -29.31 -45.68
CA ARG A 2 21.22 -29.61 -45.46
C ARG A 2 22.02 -28.64 -44.53
N ARG A 3 22.74 -29.09 -43.50
CA ARG A 3 23.41 -30.39 -43.28
C ARG A 3 23.61 -30.65 -41.77
N SER A 4 23.86 -31.91 -41.37
CA SER A 4 23.97 -32.33 -39.96
C SER A 4 25.16 -33.28 -39.73
N ALA A 5 25.78 -33.23 -38.53
CA ALA A 5 26.60 -34.27 -37.87
C ALA A 5 26.88 -33.80 -36.42
N ARG A 6 26.56 -34.56 -35.34
CA ARG A 6 27.30 -35.70 -34.74
C ARG A 6 28.72 -35.33 -34.28
N ILE A 7 29.06 -35.50 -33.01
CA ILE A 7 29.55 -36.72 -32.32
C ILE A 7 29.47 -36.46 -30.78
N ALA A 8 29.46 -37.40 -29.82
CA ALA A 8 28.93 -38.76 -29.65
C ALA A 8 29.20 -39.17 -28.16
N GLU A 9 28.55 -40.20 -27.63
CA GLU A 9 28.64 -40.58 -26.20
C GLU A 9 29.93 -41.32 -25.81
N ARG A 10 30.24 -41.36 -24.50
CA ARG A 10 31.06 -42.43 -23.89
C ARG A 10 30.64 -42.77 -22.45
N ASN A 11 29.97 -43.92 -22.30
CA ASN A 11 29.70 -44.57 -21.01
C ASN A 11 30.79 -45.59 -20.67
N ALA A 12 31.17 -45.72 -19.39
CA ALA A 12 31.96 -46.87 -18.89
C ALA A 12 31.83 -47.06 -17.35
N LYS A 13 31.37 -48.25 -16.94
CA LYS A 13 31.50 -48.88 -15.60
C LYS A 13 31.75 -50.39 -15.81
N PRO A 14 32.55 -51.06 -14.95
CA PRO A 14 32.04 -52.11 -14.03
C PRO A 14 32.65 -52.00 -12.60
N VAL A 15 32.06 -52.39 -11.44
CA VAL A 15 31.54 -53.71 -10.93
C VAL A 15 32.69 -54.69 -10.62
N ALA A 16 32.92 -55.28 -9.41
CA ALA A 16 32.29 -55.27 -8.05
C ALA A 16 33.43 -55.34 -6.95
N HIS A 17 33.33 -55.62 -5.63
CA HIS A 17 32.36 -56.20 -4.65
C HIS A 17 32.35 -55.31 -3.34
N GLY A 18 31.97 -55.64 -2.08
CA GLY A 18 31.57 -56.86 -1.32
C GLY A 18 32.77 -57.58 -0.63
N VAL A 19 32.76 -58.05 0.63
CA VAL A 19 31.76 -58.11 1.76
C VAL A 19 32.55 -57.86 3.10
N ASP A 20 32.01 -57.43 4.25
CA ASP A 20 31.28 -58.22 5.27
C ASP A 20 30.80 -57.36 6.49
N SER A 21 30.11 -57.99 7.46
CA SER A 21 29.60 -57.46 8.76
C SER A 21 29.60 -58.64 9.80
N PRO A 22 29.20 -58.54 11.11
CA PRO A 22 28.36 -57.53 11.82
C PRO A 22 28.74 -57.26 13.31
N ALA A 23 27.77 -56.79 14.13
CA ALA A 23 27.65 -56.86 15.60
C ALA A 23 28.58 -55.98 16.50
N GLN A 24 28.32 -55.76 17.81
CA GLN A 24 27.09 -55.30 18.51
C GLN A 24 27.42 -54.92 20.00
N ALA A 25 27.07 -53.70 20.44
CA ALA A 25 26.67 -53.28 21.81
C ALA A 25 27.59 -53.39 23.09
N LEU A 26 27.25 -52.53 24.08
CA LEU A 26 27.45 -52.57 25.57
C LEU A 26 28.80 -52.17 26.24
N ALA A 27 28.75 -51.09 27.06
CA ALA A 27 29.46 -50.77 28.34
C ALA A 27 29.31 -49.24 28.62
N SER A 28 28.61 -48.70 29.63
CA SER A 28 28.70 -48.74 31.11
C SER A 28 29.59 -47.63 31.74
N THR A 29 29.29 -47.20 32.98
CA THR A 29 29.52 -45.81 33.46
C THR A 29 30.38 -45.62 34.73
N SER A 30 30.93 -44.39 34.90
CA SER A 30 31.39 -43.77 36.18
C SER A 30 32.73 -44.30 36.78
N PRO A 31 33.40 -43.64 37.78
CA PRO A 31 32.95 -42.53 38.65
C PRO A 31 33.94 -41.33 38.88
N SER A 32 33.55 -40.42 39.78
CA SER A 32 34.28 -39.27 40.40
C SER A 32 35.30 -39.72 41.50
N PRO A 33 36.07 -38.87 42.25
CA PRO A 33 35.73 -37.53 42.81
C PRO A 33 36.88 -36.46 42.89
N SER A 34 36.62 -35.34 43.57
CA SER A 34 37.53 -34.23 43.94
C SER A 34 38.00 -34.30 45.42
N PRO A 35 38.98 -33.48 45.91
CA PRO A 35 38.65 -32.15 46.48
C PRO A 35 39.76 -31.04 46.49
N SER A 36 39.40 -29.90 47.10
CA SER A 36 40.07 -28.65 47.56
C SER A 36 41.41 -28.79 48.36
N PRO A 37 42.17 -27.72 48.76
CA PRO A 37 41.70 -26.36 49.15
C PRO A 37 42.65 -25.13 48.98
N SER A 38 42.24 -23.99 49.54
CA SER A 38 42.97 -22.72 49.68
C SER A 38 42.93 -22.17 51.13
N PRO A 39 43.83 -21.23 51.53
CA PRO A 39 43.71 -20.36 52.72
C PRO A 39 43.50 -18.87 52.32
N SER A 40 42.49 -18.14 52.82
CA SER A 40 42.41 -17.42 54.13
C SER A 40 43.53 -16.36 54.32
N THR A 41 43.26 -15.11 54.74
CA THR A 41 42.43 -14.65 55.87
C THR A 41 41.72 -13.29 55.67
N SER A 42 40.85 -12.90 56.63
CA SER A 42 40.10 -11.63 56.74
C SER A 42 40.75 -10.62 57.72
N ILE A 43 40.31 -9.35 57.80
CA ILE A 43 39.31 -8.83 58.77
C ILE A 43 39.00 -7.31 58.48
N SER A 44 37.79 -6.85 58.86
CA SER A 44 37.22 -5.47 59.00
C SER A 44 38.12 -4.22 58.79
N ALA A 45 37.67 -3.03 58.35
CA ALA A 45 36.33 -2.39 58.31
C ALA A 45 36.44 -1.06 57.49
N ALA A 46 35.41 -0.25 57.18
CA ALA A 46 33.94 -0.38 57.07
C ALA A 46 33.34 0.95 56.48
N ALA A 47 32.00 1.02 56.32
CA ALA A 47 31.17 2.22 56.13
C ALA A 47 31.51 3.23 55.01
N ASN A 48 30.81 3.10 53.87
CA ASN A 48 29.85 4.15 53.45
C ASN A 48 28.86 3.61 52.40
N SER A 49 27.64 4.12 52.41
CA SER A 49 26.52 3.64 51.59
C SER A 49 26.43 4.33 50.22
N ALA A 50 26.41 3.57 49.14
CA ALA A 50 26.00 4.06 47.82
C ALA A 50 24.48 3.93 47.65
N PRO A 51 23.75 5.00 47.26
CA PRO A 51 22.34 4.91 46.88
C PRO A 51 22.21 4.44 45.42
N ALA A 52 21.12 3.73 45.10
CA ALA A 52 20.74 3.40 43.74
C ALA A 52 19.52 4.24 43.32
N SER A 53 19.51 4.78 42.09
CA SER A 53 18.28 5.29 41.46
C SER A 53 18.43 5.45 39.94
N SER A 54 17.45 4.92 39.21
CA SER A 54 16.93 5.40 37.92
C SER A 54 17.91 5.89 36.84
N ALA A 55 18.12 5.08 35.80
CA ALA A 55 18.38 5.61 34.47
C ALA A 55 17.06 6.22 33.94
N THR A 56 16.99 7.55 33.83
CA THR A 56 15.83 8.26 33.28
C THR A 56 15.80 8.20 31.76
N ALA A 57 14.61 8.13 31.16
CA ALA A 57 14.46 8.21 29.71
C ALA A 57 14.83 9.62 29.21
N ASN A 58 15.79 9.71 28.29
CA ASN A 58 16.11 10.96 27.61
C ASN A 58 14.99 11.32 26.62
N ALA A 59 14.15 12.28 27.00
CA ALA A 59 13.31 12.99 26.06
C ALA A 59 14.18 14.03 25.33
N TYR A 60 14.33 13.89 24.01
CA TYR A 60 14.84 14.99 23.18
C TYR A 60 13.82 16.13 23.21
N ASP A 61 14.19 17.27 23.79
CA ASP A 61 13.34 18.45 23.77
C ASP A 61 13.44 19.15 22.40
N LEU A 62 12.36 19.08 21.62
CA LEU A 62 12.24 19.70 20.29
C LEU A 62 12.20 21.25 20.33
N ALA A 63 12.54 21.85 21.48
CA ALA A 63 12.82 23.27 21.67
C ALA A 63 14.14 23.74 21.05
N GLU A 64 15.14 22.87 20.84
CA GLU A 64 16.44 23.27 20.25
C GLU A 64 16.33 23.69 18.77
N LEU A 65 15.24 23.35 18.08
CA LEU A 65 14.88 23.82 16.73
C LEU A 65 14.43 25.30 16.67
N ARG A 66 14.87 26.15 17.62
CA ARG A 66 14.42 27.55 17.73
C ARG A 66 15.27 28.57 17.00
N ASP A 67 16.59 28.39 16.92
CA ASP A 67 17.51 29.46 16.49
C ASP A 67 17.80 29.44 14.98
N ALA A 68 16.73 29.39 14.17
CA ALA A 68 16.77 29.77 12.76
C ALA A 68 15.41 30.35 12.31
N VAL A 69 15.46 31.34 11.41
CA VAL A 69 14.31 32.04 10.77
C VAL A 69 13.53 32.98 11.69
N SER A 70 13.87 34.28 11.62
CA SER A 70 13.01 35.37 12.11
C SER A 70 11.73 35.52 11.26
N PRO A 71 10.57 35.84 11.85
CA PRO A 71 9.30 35.86 11.13
C PRO A 71 9.04 37.19 10.39
N LEU A 72 8.58 37.10 9.14
CA LEU A 72 7.85 38.19 8.47
C LEU A 72 6.56 37.62 7.87
N VAL A 73 5.47 37.67 8.64
CA VAL A 73 4.16 37.13 8.24
C VAL A 73 3.26 38.27 7.76
N SER A 74 3.03 38.35 6.45
CA SER A 74 1.91 39.11 5.89
C SER A 74 0.75 38.15 5.63
N SER A 75 -0.36 38.32 6.35
CA SER A 75 -1.47 37.37 6.36
C SER A 75 -2.54 37.70 5.31
N THR A 76 -2.55 36.96 4.21
CA THR A 76 -3.72 36.86 3.32
C THR A 76 -4.31 35.46 3.40
N GLN A 77 -5.48 35.35 4.04
CA GLN A 77 -6.19 34.07 4.15
C GLN A 77 -6.69 33.63 2.78
N SER A 78 -6.23 32.48 2.29
CA SER A 78 -6.82 31.79 1.14
C SER A 78 -7.35 30.43 1.58
N THR A 79 -8.58 30.11 1.19
CA THR A 79 -9.28 28.90 1.60
C THR A 79 -8.56 27.65 1.07
N PRO A 80 -8.19 26.66 1.89
CA PRO A 80 -7.39 25.53 1.43
C PRO A 80 -8.11 24.68 0.37
N LEU A 81 -7.64 24.73 -0.88
CA LEU A 81 -8.16 23.89 -1.96
C LEU A 81 -7.75 22.41 -1.73
N ARG A 82 -8.77 21.53 -1.67
CA ARG A 82 -8.67 20.13 -1.28
C ARG A 82 -7.75 19.32 -2.21
N SER A 83 -6.60 18.87 -1.70
CA SER A 83 -5.60 18.14 -2.50
C SER A 83 -6.06 16.72 -2.89
N ARG A 84 -6.43 16.48 -4.16
CA ARG A 84 -6.99 15.19 -4.63
C ARG A 84 -6.08 14.47 -5.63
N ARG A 85 -5.07 13.79 -5.09
CA ARG A 85 -4.18 12.77 -5.71
C ARG A 85 -4.82 11.36 -5.72
N GLU A 86 -4.30 10.32 -6.37
CA GLU A 86 -3.31 10.23 -7.47
C GLU A 86 -3.70 9.06 -8.38
N ALA A 87 -3.30 9.06 -9.65
CA ALA A 87 -3.44 7.87 -10.50
C ALA A 87 -2.26 7.68 -11.46
N ALA A 88 -1.32 6.81 -11.06
CA ALA A 88 -0.56 6.01 -12.02
C ALA A 88 -1.46 4.88 -12.58
N SER A 89 -1.24 4.56 -13.86
CA SER A 89 -2.06 3.79 -14.81
C SER A 89 -3.50 4.29 -15.02
N HIS A 90 -3.92 4.38 -16.30
CA HIS A 90 -5.31 4.55 -16.76
C HIS A 90 -6.14 3.25 -16.64
N GLU A 91 -5.66 2.33 -15.81
CA GLU A 91 -6.25 1.03 -15.53
C GLU A 91 -7.45 1.22 -14.61
N ARG A 92 -8.62 0.74 -15.03
CA ARG A 92 -9.85 0.80 -14.23
C ARG A 92 -9.66 0.01 -12.94
N ALA A 93 -10.39 0.38 -11.89
CA ALA A 93 -10.33 -0.32 -10.59
C ALA A 93 -10.73 -1.81 -10.70
N SER A 94 -11.51 -2.19 -11.71
CA SER A 94 -11.79 -3.58 -12.11
C SER A 94 -10.52 -4.31 -12.56
N ASP A 95 -9.85 -3.76 -13.58
CA ASP A 95 -8.77 -4.39 -14.35
C ASP A 95 -7.53 -4.58 -13.44
N ARG A 96 -7.30 -3.63 -12.54
CA ARG A 96 -6.32 -3.74 -11.46
C ARG A 96 -6.63 -4.87 -10.48
N ALA A 97 -7.89 -4.98 -10.04
CA ALA A 97 -8.30 -6.00 -9.09
C ALA A 97 -8.32 -7.41 -9.72
N GLU A 98 -8.47 -7.50 -11.05
CA GLU A 98 -8.24 -8.71 -11.84
C GLU A 98 -6.77 -9.11 -11.82
N ARG A 99 -5.83 -8.25 -12.27
CA ARG A 99 -4.38 -8.57 -12.24
C ARG A 99 -3.86 -8.90 -10.84
N ILE A 100 -4.35 -8.20 -9.81
CA ILE A 100 -4.01 -8.52 -8.41
C ILE A 100 -4.53 -9.91 -8.05
N SER A 101 -5.77 -10.26 -8.40
CA SER A 101 -6.33 -11.59 -8.14
C SER A 101 -5.57 -12.70 -8.87
N GLU A 102 -5.08 -12.46 -10.09
CA GLU A 102 -4.34 -13.43 -10.89
C GLU A 102 -2.96 -13.68 -10.30
N ALA A 103 -2.20 -12.62 -10.01
CA ALA A 103 -0.90 -12.72 -9.35
C ALA A 103 -1.01 -13.40 -7.96
N VAL A 104 -2.02 -13.00 -7.16
CA VAL A 104 -2.30 -13.62 -5.85
C VAL A 104 -2.63 -15.12 -5.98
N GLN A 105 -3.37 -15.52 -7.01
CA GLN A 105 -3.78 -16.91 -7.16
C GLN A 105 -2.60 -17.83 -7.55
N MET A 106 -1.57 -17.31 -8.23
CA MET A 106 -0.36 -18.07 -8.55
C MET A 106 0.58 -18.25 -7.35
N ASP A 107 0.65 -17.26 -6.46
CA ASP A 107 1.67 -17.19 -5.40
C ASP A 107 1.18 -17.59 -3.98
N GLN A 108 -0.05 -18.06 -3.85
CA GLN A 108 -0.64 -18.46 -2.57
C GLN A 108 0.19 -19.54 -1.84
N LYS A 109 0.58 -19.26 -0.59
CA LYS A 109 1.29 -20.23 0.27
C LYS A 109 0.34 -20.86 1.29
N HIS A 110 0.49 -22.14 1.53
CA HIS A 110 -0.14 -22.80 2.68
C HIS A 110 0.61 -22.42 3.97
N CYS A 111 -0.12 -22.05 5.03
CA CYS A 111 0.43 -21.76 6.35
C CYS A 111 -0.17 -22.74 7.38
N ALA A 112 0.68 -23.35 8.20
CA ALA A 112 0.26 -24.35 9.18
C ALA A 112 -0.22 -23.70 10.49
N ALA A 113 0.47 -22.65 10.95
CA ALA A 113 0.04 -21.84 12.09
C ALA A 113 -1.35 -21.23 11.90
N LEU A 114 -1.72 -20.81 10.68
CA LEU A 114 -3.06 -20.32 10.36
C LEU A 114 -4.12 -21.42 10.45
N GLU A 115 -3.77 -22.65 10.05
CA GLU A 115 -4.64 -23.83 10.16
C GLU A 115 -4.79 -24.27 11.63
N ALA A 116 -3.71 -24.25 12.41
CA ALA A 116 -3.75 -24.52 13.86
C ALA A 116 -4.51 -23.45 14.65
N TYR A 117 -4.46 -22.18 14.24
CA TYR A 117 -5.17 -21.09 14.91
C TYR A 117 -6.69 -21.19 14.73
N PHE A 118 -7.17 -21.36 13.50
CA PHE A 118 -8.61 -21.41 13.22
C PHE A 118 -9.24 -22.80 13.34
N PHE A 119 -8.47 -23.90 13.19
CA PHE A 119 -8.96 -25.28 13.20
C PHE A 119 -8.23 -26.21 14.19
N GLY A 120 -7.36 -25.67 15.06
CA GLY A 120 -6.88 -26.39 16.24
C GLY A 120 -7.99 -26.62 17.26
N HIS A 121 -7.84 -27.65 18.09
CA HIS A 121 -8.87 -28.22 18.98
C HIS A 121 -9.86 -27.17 19.55
N PRO A 122 -11.17 -27.33 19.33
CA PRO A 122 -12.18 -26.47 19.92
C PRO A 122 -12.19 -26.51 21.45
N THR A 123 -12.50 -25.38 22.10
CA THR A 123 -12.72 -25.31 23.55
C THR A 123 -14.03 -26.01 23.95
N ALA A 124 -14.23 -26.25 25.24
CA ALA A 124 -15.50 -26.79 25.75
C ALA A 124 -16.70 -25.90 25.36
N ASP A 125 -16.54 -24.57 25.40
CA ASP A 125 -17.58 -23.62 25.04
C ASP A 125 -17.86 -23.61 23.53
N GLU A 126 -16.82 -23.73 22.68
CA GLU A 126 -16.96 -23.86 21.23
C GLU A 126 -17.64 -25.19 20.84
N LEU A 127 -17.41 -26.27 21.59
CA LEU A 127 -18.09 -27.56 21.40
C LEU A 127 -19.54 -27.56 21.89
N ALA A 128 -19.84 -26.84 22.97
CA ALA A 128 -21.19 -26.72 23.52
C ALA A 128 -22.09 -25.81 22.67
N ASN A 129 -21.52 -24.76 22.08
CA ASN A 129 -22.23 -23.78 21.24
C ASN A 129 -22.03 -24.04 19.74
N LYS A 130 -22.06 -25.31 19.32
CA LYS A 130 -22.04 -25.66 17.89
C LYS A 130 -23.27 -25.10 17.18
N ILE A 131 -23.03 -24.47 16.02
CA ILE A 131 -24.07 -23.83 15.20
C ILE A 131 -23.97 -24.38 13.79
N TRP A 132 -25.12 -24.86 13.29
CA TRP A 132 -25.29 -25.51 12.01
C TRP A 132 -26.69 -25.18 11.46
N PRO A 133 -26.88 -25.04 10.14
CA PRO A 133 -28.19 -24.73 9.58
C PRO A 133 -29.08 -25.98 9.50
N LYS A 134 -30.36 -25.81 9.79
CA LYS A 134 -31.37 -26.86 9.85
C LYS A 134 -32.27 -26.88 8.62
N GLU A 135 -32.52 -25.71 8.04
CA GLU A 135 -33.52 -25.55 6.97
C GLU A 135 -32.90 -25.56 5.56
N PHE A 136 -31.59 -25.25 5.45
CA PHE A 136 -30.93 -25.00 4.18
C PHE A 136 -29.64 -25.80 3.98
N LYS A 137 -29.36 -26.21 2.74
CA LYS A 137 -28.09 -26.90 2.41
C LYS A 137 -26.89 -25.98 2.47
N MET A 138 -25.78 -26.51 2.99
CA MET A 138 -24.50 -25.80 3.12
C MET A 138 -23.97 -25.25 1.78
N GLY A 139 -23.41 -24.03 1.84
CA GLY A 139 -22.93 -23.27 0.68
C GLY A 139 -24.01 -22.48 -0.08
N THR A 140 -25.23 -22.42 0.44
CA THR A 140 -26.24 -21.42 0.04
C THR A 140 -26.06 -20.11 0.82
N GLU A 141 -26.59 -19.00 0.31
CA GLU A 141 -26.57 -17.70 1.02
C GLU A 141 -27.46 -17.79 2.29
N GLU A 142 -28.53 -18.59 2.23
CA GLU A 142 -29.57 -18.79 3.24
C GLU A 142 -29.07 -19.61 4.45
N ALA A 143 -28.43 -20.77 4.20
CA ALA A 143 -27.82 -21.60 5.25
C ALA A 143 -26.80 -20.82 6.10
N LEU A 144 -26.05 -19.94 5.45
CA LEU A 144 -25.08 -19.08 6.12
C LEU A 144 -25.76 -17.98 6.94
N GLY A 145 -26.90 -17.46 6.48
CA GLY A 145 -27.74 -16.54 7.24
C GLY A 145 -28.24 -17.16 8.55
N GLU A 146 -28.70 -18.42 8.51
CA GLU A 146 -29.12 -19.16 9.70
C GLU A 146 -27.97 -19.36 10.71
N VAL A 147 -26.79 -19.78 10.24
CA VAL A 147 -25.58 -19.92 11.08
C VAL A 147 -25.17 -18.58 11.70
N ILE A 148 -25.18 -17.50 10.91
CA ILE A 148 -24.82 -16.15 11.39
C ILE A 148 -25.84 -15.65 12.42
N ALA A 149 -27.14 -15.88 12.22
CA ALA A 149 -28.16 -15.55 13.22
C ALA A 149 -27.92 -16.28 14.56
N GLY A 150 -27.47 -17.54 14.51
CA GLY A 150 -27.01 -18.27 15.70
C GLY A 150 -25.82 -17.60 16.40
N VAL A 151 -24.78 -17.22 15.65
CA VAL A 151 -23.57 -16.54 16.19
C VAL A 151 -23.90 -15.14 16.75
N ILE A 152 -24.85 -14.43 16.13
CA ILE A 152 -25.35 -13.14 16.62
C ILE A 152 -26.00 -13.29 17.99
N ASN A 153 -26.80 -14.34 18.19
CA ASN A 153 -27.54 -14.59 19.42
C ASN A 153 -26.66 -15.11 20.57
N THR A 154 -25.51 -15.72 20.27
CA THR A 154 -24.59 -16.29 21.28
C THR A 154 -23.34 -15.45 21.56
N VAL A 155 -22.89 -14.60 20.62
CA VAL A 155 -21.59 -13.90 20.74
C VAL A 155 -21.68 -12.40 20.50
N ASN A 156 -21.99 -11.97 19.26
CA ASN A 156 -21.85 -10.57 18.87
C ASN A 156 -22.58 -10.25 17.57
N ARG A 157 -23.23 -9.07 17.51
CA ARG A 157 -23.94 -8.58 16.31
C ARG A 157 -23.01 -8.14 15.17
N ARG A 158 -21.68 -8.11 15.35
CA ARG A 158 -20.70 -7.64 14.35
C ARG A 158 -20.60 -8.51 13.08
N LEU A 159 -21.02 -9.77 13.10
CA LEU A 159 -20.99 -10.65 11.93
C LEU A 159 -22.32 -10.54 11.17
N VAL A 160 -22.27 -10.22 9.86
CA VAL A 160 -23.46 -9.85 9.08
C VAL A 160 -23.47 -10.55 7.72
N ALA A 161 -24.56 -11.29 7.44
CA ALA A 161 -24.90 -11.75 6.10
C ALA A 161 -25.49 -10.59 5.28
N CYS A 162 -24.95 -10.36 4.08
CA CYS A 162 -25.29 -9.20 3.24
C CYS A 162 -26.04 -9.59 1.95
N GLN A 163 -26.83 -10.66 2.02
CA GLN A 163 -27.58 -11.27 0.90
C GLN A 163 -28.28 -10.21 0.05
N ASN A 164 -28.09 -10.29 -1.28
CA ASN A 164 -28.82 -9.48 -2.28
C ASN A 164 -28.96 -7.97 -1.98
N SER A 165 -28.03 -7.36 -1.24
CA SER A 165 -28.07 -5.93 -0.89
C SER A 165 -28.19 -5.04 -2.15
N PRO A 166 -29.23 -4.18 -2.26
CA PRO A 166 -29.33 -3.20 -3.34
C PRO A 166 -28.33 -2.04 -3.16
N GLN A 167 -27.73 -1.92 -1.97
CA GLN A 167 -26.70 -0.93 -1.64
C GLN A 167 -25.31 -1.53 -1.84
N TYR A 168 -24.58 -1.02 -2.83
CA TYR A 168 -23.21 -1.41 -3.16
C TYR A 168 -22.19 -0.75 -2.24
N ILE A 169 -21.19 -1.52 -1.78
CA ILE A 169 -20.03 -0.96 -1.07
C ILE A 169 -19.10 -0.32 -2.11
N SER A 170 -19.07 1.01 -2.19
CA SER A 170 -18.20 1.72 -3.13
C SER A 170 -16.72 1.44 -2.82
N VAL A 171 -16.07 0.67 -3.69
CA VAL A 171 -14.61 0.49 -3.67
C VAL A 171 -13.89 1.72 -4.22
N ALA A 172 -14.52 2.41 -5.18
CA ALA A 172 -13.93 3.50 -5.95
C ALA A 172 -15.01 4.53 -6.38
N PRO A 173 -14.70 5.84 -6.47
CA PRO A 173 -15.64 6.84 -6.97
C PRO A 173 -16.04 6.66 -8.46
N ASP A 174 -15.18 6.00 -9.22
CA ASP A 174 -15.26 5.73 -10.66
C ASP A 174 -16.15 4.51 -11.02
N ARG A 175 -16.73 3.83 -10.03
CA ARG A 175 -17.66 2.70 -10.23
C ARG A 175 -19.12 3.14 -10.09
N VAL A 176 -19.60 3.92 -11.05
CA VAL A 176 -21.02 4.32 -11.14
C VAL A 176 -21.89 3.16 -11.67
N GLU A 177 -21.33 2.28 -12.51
CA GLU A 177 -22.08 1.24 -13.24
C GLU A 177 -21.39 -0.14 -13.17
N THR A 178 -21.33 -0.77 -11.98
CA THR A 178 -20.88 -2.18 -11.86
C THR A 178 -21.82 -3.01 -10.99
N THR A 179 -22.38 -4.07 -11.56
CA THR A 179 -23.32 -5.03 -10.92
C THR A 179 -22.65 -6.01 -9.95
N GLU A 180 -21.42 -5.75 -9.49
CA GLU A 180 -20.73 -6.62 -8.52
C GLU A 180 -21.37 -6.48 -7.13
N LYS A 181 -22.09 -7.51 -6.66
CA LYS A 181 -22.68 -7.56 -5.30
C LYS A 181 -21.64 -7.23 -4.20
N THR A 182 -22.14 -6.84 -3.02
CA THR A 182 -21.36 -6.76 -1.77
C THR A 182 -20.67 -8.09 -1.43
N ALA A 183 -19.79 -8.10 -0.41
CA ALA A 183 -19.36 -9.39 0.17
C ALA A 183 -20.59 -10.19 0.64
N ASP A 184 -20.56 -11.51 0.57
CA ASP A 184 -21.70 -12.32 1.03
C ASP A 184 -21.79 -12.27 2.58
N VAL A 185 -20.64 -12.20 3.24
CA VAL A 185 -20.48 -11.94 4.69
C VAL A 185 -19.51 -10.80 4.93
N VAL A 186 -19.78 -9.98 5.95
CA VAL A 186 -18.79 -9.10 6.58
C VAL A 186 -18.71 -9.32 8.09
N LEU A 187 -17.53 -9.10 8.64
CA LEU A 187 -17.34 -8.77 10.06
C LEU A 187 -17.13 -7.26 10.15
N LEU A 188 -17.96 -6.55 10.90
CA LEU A 188 -17.80 -5.11 11.15
C LEU A 188 -16.70 -4.84 12.20
N THR A 189 -16.10 -3.64 12.16
CA THR A 189 -15.14 -3.21 13.19
C THR A 189 -15.86 -2.88 14.50
N HIS A 190 -15.16 -3.05 15.64
CA HIS A 190 -15.69 -2.60 16.93
C HIS A 190 -15.94 -1.09 16.92
N ALA A 191 -15.02 -0.30 16.34
CA ALA A 191 -15.18 1.15 16.26
C ALA A 191 -16.42 1.58 15.46
N ALA A 192 -16.76 0.88 14.37
CA ALA A 192 -17.95 1.20 13.58
C ALA A 192 -19.24 0.89 14.34
N VAL A 193 -19.33 -0.25 15.03
CA VAL A 193 -20.51 -0.62 15.84
C VAL A 193 -20.61 0.18 17.15
N ALA A 194 -19.49 0.66 17.69
CA ALA A 194 -19.48 1.58 18.83
C ALA A 194 -19.91 3.00 18.43
N HIS A 195 -19.63 3.43 17.20
CA HIS A 195 -20.12 4.70 16.65
C HIS A 195 -21.60 4.63 16.25
N ASP A 196 -22.01 3.54 15.60
CA ASP A 196 -23.40 3.27 15.21
C ASP A 196 -23.81 1.83 15.62
N PRO A 197 -24.48 1.66 16.77
CA PRO A 197 -25.00 0.36 17.21
C PRO A 197 -26.12 -0.21 16.32
N THR A 198 -26.70 0.59 15.43
CA THR A 198 -27.71 0.13 14.45
C THR A 198 -27.07 -0.42 13.17
N LEU A 199 -25.80 -0.10 12.92
CA LEU A 199 -25.06 -0.46 11.71
C LEU A 199 -25.15 -1.95 11.33
N PRO A 200 -25.09 -2.93 12.26
CA PRO A 200 -25.32 -4.33 11.92
C PRO A 200 -26.69 -4.61 11.28
N ASN A 201 -27.74 -3.94 11.76
CA ASN A 201 -29.10 -4.09 11.24
C ASN A 201 -29.28 -3.32 9.90
N VAL A 202 -28.56 -2.21 9.73
CA VAL A 202 -28.53 -1.43 8.47
C VAL A 202 -27.76 -2.17 7.36
N TRP A 203 -26.76 -2.98 7.73
CA TRP A 203 -26.01 -3.83 6.80
C TRP A 203 -26.68 -5.19 6.53
N ALA A 204 -27.38 -5.75 7.51
CA ALA A 204 -28.21 -6.93 7.32
C ALA A 204 -29.39 -6.68 6.36
N LEU A 205 -30.13 -7.74 6.04
CA LEU A 205 -31.48 -7.61 5.51
C LEU A 205 -32.44 -7.08 6.59
N PRO A 206 -33.52 -6.37 6.21
CA PRO A 206 -34.71 -6.31 7.05
C PRO A 206 -35.15 -7.74 7.37
N SER A 207 -35.35 -8.04 8.65
CA SER A 207 -35.85 -9.35 9.08
C SER A 207 -37.16 -9.67 8.36
N HIS A 208 -37.31 -10.89 7.85
CA HIS A 208 -38.56 -11.35 7.25
C HIS A 208 -39.73 -11.05 8.20
N ALA A 209 -40.67 -10.21 7.73
CA ALA A 209 -41.97 -10.11 8.37
C ALA A 209 -42.65 -11.48 8.22
N ASP A 210 -42.91 -12.14 9.34
CA ASP A 210 -43.49 -13.47 9.42
C ASP A 210 -44.78 -13.57 8.57
N PRO A 211 -44.77 -14.35 7.46
CA PRO A 211 -45.90 -14.42 6.54
C PRO A 211 -47.18 -14.97 7.19
N ALA A 212 -47.09 -15.62 8.35
CA ALA A 212 -48.24 -16.19 9.06
C ALA A 212 -49.11 -15.16 9.79
N LYS A 213 -48.61 -13.95 10.05
CA LYS A 213 -49.39 -12.90 10.76
C LYS A 213 -50.19 -12.01 9.82
N LYS A 214 -51.21 -12.61 9.20
CA LYS A 214 -52.46 -11.86 8.96
C LYS A 214 -53.05 -11.49 10.33
N LEU A 215 -53.16 -10.20 10.61
CA LEU A 215 -54.09 -9.70 11.60
C LEU A 215 -55.42 -9.48 10.88
N ASP A 216 -56.48 -10.15 11.34
CA ASP A 216 -57.79 -10.09 10.72
C ASP A 216 -58.40 -8.69 10.87
N ALA A 217 -58.78 -8.10 9.75
CA ALA A 217 -59.36 -6.76 9.67
C ALA A 217 -60.88 -6.83 9.73
N ASP A 218 -61.44 -7.11 10.92
CA ASP A 218 -62.89 -7.03 11.14
C ASP A 218 -63.25 -6.54 12.55
N ALA A 219 -63.28 -5.20 12.73
CA ALA A 219 -63.89 -4.52 13.87
C ALA A 219 -64.31 -3.10 13.47
N GLY A 220 -65.59 -2.76 13.71
CA GLY A 220 -66.18 -1.46 13.39
C GLY A 220 -65.74 -0.30 14.31
N PRO A 221 -66.16 0.94 14.00
CA PRO A 221 -65.49 2.15 14.48
C PRO A 221 -66.03 2.73 15.79
N ALA A 222 -65.18 3.46 16.52
CA ALA A 222 -65.57 4.30 17.66
C ALA A 222 -64.79 5.63 17.72
N THR A 223 -65.49 6.72 17.38
CA THR A 223 -65.44 8.07 17.98
C THR A 223 -64.11 8.62 18.54
N ASN A 224 -63.53 9.61 17.85
CA ASN A 224 -63.41 11.02 18.30
C ASN A 224 -62.38 11.76 17.42
N VAL A 225 -62.42 13.07 17.13
CA VAL A 225 -63.39 14.18 17.08
C VAL A 225 -62.49 15.43 16.93
N ASN A 226 -62.81 16.31 15.99
CA ASN A 226 -62.19 17.63 15.77
C ASN A 226 -60.69 17.66 15.32
N SER A 227 -60.25 18.66 14.55
CA SER A 227 -60.98 19.87 14.07
C SER A 227 -60.48 20.37 12.71
N ASN A 228 -61.44 20.86 11.92
CA ASN A 228 -61.43 22.03 11.02
C ASN A 228 -60.25 22.29 10.04
N ALA A 229 -60.47 22.91 8.88
CA ALA A 229 -61.65 23.08 8.02
C ALA A 229 -61.17 23.78 6.73
N ASN A 230 -61.65 23.34 5.55
CA ASN A 230 -62.06 24.17 4.42
C ASN A 230 -62.21 23.33 3.14
N GLU A 231 -63.45 22.92 2.90
CA GLU A 231 -64.26 23.24 1.73
C GLU A 231 -63.78 24.46 0.87
N ASN A 232 -64.10 24.59 -0.43
CA ASN A 232 -64.97 23.77 -1.31
C ASN A 232 -64.61 23.95 -2.81
N ASP A 233 -65.50 23.43 -3.67
CA ASP A 233 -65.60 23.59 -5.14
C ASP A 233 -64.55 22.85 -5.99
N LYS A 234 -64.90 21.98 -6.96
CA LYS A 234 -66.01 21.90 -7.95
C LYS A 234 -65.87 22.85 -9.14
N GLY A 235 -65.59 22.26 -10.30
CA GLY A 235 -65.74 22.85 -11.63
C GLY A 235 -65.67 21.72 -12.67
N GLN A 236 -66.67 21.63 -13.54
CA GLN A 236 -66.78 20.59 -14.59
C GLN A 236 -66.45 21.16 -15.99
N PRO A 237 -66.31 20.32 -17.03
CA PRO A 237 -65.61 20.68 -18.27
C PRO A 237 -66.52 21.29 -19.34
N HIS A 238 -65.90 21.78 -20.42
CA HIS A 238 -66.25 21.68 -21.86
C HIS A 238 -65.05 22.32 -22.63
N ASP A 239 -64.51 21.72 -23.69
CA ASP A 239 -64.85 21.86 -25.12
C ASP A 239 -64.66 23.32 -25.64
N GLU A 240 -64.11 23.60 -26.83
CA GLU A 240 -63.78 22.74 -27.99
C GLU A 240 -62.69 23.38 -28.91
N ASP A 241 -62.20 22.61 -29.87
CA ASP A 241 -61.71 22.99 -31.22
C ASP A 241 -60.44 23.83 -31.55
N ASN A 242 -59.54 23.14 -32.26
CA ASN A 242 -58.92 23.47 -33.57
C ASN A 242 -57.49 24.05 -33.73
N ASN A 243 -56.59 23.14 -34.13
CA ASN A 243 -55.72 23.18 -35.34
C ASN A 243 -54.55 24.18 -35.46
N ALA A 244 -53.34 23.64 -35.29
CA ALA A 244 -52.28 23.70 -36.31
C ALA A 244 -51.40 22.42 -36.23
N GLU A 245 -50.70 22.08 -37.32
CA GLU A 245 -49.95 20.82 -37.47
C GLU A 245 -48.50 20.92 -36.96
N GLU A 246 -47.97 19.91 -36.25
CA GLU A 246 -46.55 19.54 -36.38
C GLU A 246 -46.22 18.10 -35.92
N ASP A 247 -45.37 17.47 -36.72
CA ASP A 247 -44.48 16.29 -36.56
C ASP A 247 -44.87 14.98 -35.83
N SER A 248 -44.48 13.88 -36.49
CA SER A 248 -44.60 12.48 -36.03
C SER A 248 -43.19 11.84 -35.92
N THR A 249 -42.83 11.02 -34.92
CA THR A 249 -43.65 10.35 -33.91
C THR A 249 -42.87 10.03 -32.62
N ASN A 250 -43.46 10.39 -31.48
CA ASN A 250 -43.48 9.65 -30.20
C ASN A 250 -42.16 9.22 -29.52
N THR A 251 -41.67 10.10 -28.65
CA THR A 251 -41.08 9.69 -27.37
C THR A 251 -42.18 9.33 -26.37
N ALA A 252 -42.07 8.20 -25.67
CA ALA A 252 -42.98 7.82 -24.59
C ALA A 252 -42.33 8.12 -23.22
N LYS A 253 -42.79 9.18 -22.54
CA LYS A 253 -42.33 9.51 -21.17
C LYS A 253 -42.78 8.43 -20.18
N VAL A 254 -41.82 7.72 -19.58
CA VAL A 254 -42.08 6.96 -18.34
C VAL A 254 -41.91 7.93 -17.15
N LYS A 255 -42.83 7.80 -16.19
CA LYS A 255 -43.03 8.68 -15.03
C LYS A 255 -41.73 8.97 -14.25
N ASP A 256 -41.70 10.15 -13.62
CA ASP A 256 -40.87 10.39 -12.44
C ASP A 256 -40.97 9.21 -11.47
N LYS A 257 -39.81 8.61 -11.18
CA LYS A 257 -39.61 7.78 -10.00
C LYS A 257 -38.61 8.49 -9.11
N ASP A 258 -39.06 8.76 -7.89
CA ASP A 258 -38.26 8.80 -6.68
C ASP A 258 -36.95 9.60 -6.76
N LYS A 259 -36.98 10.85 -6.29
CA LYS A 259 -35.76 11.55 -5.84
C LYS A 259 -35.08 10.69 -4.78
N VAL A 260 -34.07 9.92 -5.18
CA VAL A 260 -33.27 9.09 -4.28
C VAL A 260 -32.62 9.99 -3.23
N ASP A 261 -32.97 9.78 -1.96
CA ASP A 261 -32.37 10.52 -0.85
C ASP A 261 -30.90 10.11 -0.70
N LEU A 262 -30.00 10.99 -1.14
CA LEU A 262 -28.55 10.79 -1.13
C LEU A 262 -27.94 10.76 0.29
N ASN A 263 -28.75 10.96 1.33
CA ASN A 263 -28.39 10.77 2.73
C ASN A 263 -28.57 9.33 3.24
N GLN A 264 -29.07 8.38 2.43
CA GLN A 264 -29.12 6.97 2.83
C GLN A 264 -27.73 6.45 3.21
N ALA A 265 -27.63 5.78 4.37
CA ALA A 265 -26.35 5.43 5.00
C ALA A 265 -25.46 4.57 4.08
N LYS A 266 -24.25 5.08 3.77
CA LYS A 266 -23.36 4.45 2.78
C LYS A 266 -22.49 3.38 3.44
N ARG A 267 -22.62 2.16 2.93
CA ARG A 267 -21.82 0.99 3.32
C ARG A 267 -20.39 1.16 2.79
N SER A 268 -19.38 1.15 3.66
CA SER A 268 -17.97 1.40 3.31
C SER A 268 -17.02 0.35 3.88
N PHE A 269 -15.97 -0.02 3.13
CA PHE A 269 -14.90 -0.91 3.60
C PHE A 269 -14.10 -0.38 4.81
N THR A 270 -14.22 0.93 5.14
CA THR A 270 -13.71 1.48 6.41
C THR A 270 -14.38 0.87 7.65
N GLN A 271 -15.60 0.36 7.50
CA GLN A 271 -16.43 -0.22 8.56
C GLN A 271 -16.21 -1.74 8.71
N VAL A 272 -15.40 -2.36 7.83
CA VAL A 272 -15.26 -3.83 7.70
C VAL A 272 -13.89 -4.30 8.20
N ALA A 273 -13.91 -5.27 9.12
CA ALA A 273 -12.74 -5.97 9.62
C ALA A 273 -12.31 -7.12 8.68
N ALA A 274 -13.25 -8.02 8.32
CA ALA A 274 -13.02 -9.21 7.50
C ALA A 274 -14.21 -9.49 6.55
N VAL A 275 -14.00 -10.31 5.51
CA VAL A 275 -15.01 -10.64 4.48
C VAL A 275 -15.12 -12.15 4.22
N GLY A 276 -16.31 -12.62 3.87
CA GLY A 276 -16.56 -14.01 3.48
C GLY A 276 -17.32 -14.12 2.15
N GLU A 277 -16.91 -15.07 1.30
CA GLU A 277 -17.55 -15.37 0.02
C GLU A 277 -18.09 -16.80 0.01
N THR A 278 -19.31 -16.97 -0.48
CA THR A 278 -20.05 -18.23 -0.46
C THR A 278 -20.66 -18.55 -1.79
N LYS A 279 -20.58 -19.80 -2.24
CA LYS A 279 -21.18 -20.22 -3.51
C LYS A 279 -21.65 -21.66 -3.43
N ALA A 280 -22.76 -21.93 -4.10
CA ALA A 280 -23.21 -23.29 -4.37
C ALA A 280 -22.20 -24.01 -5.29
N GLY A 281 -21.85 -25.24 -4.93
CA GLY A 281 -20.95 -26.10 -5.71
C GLY A 281 -19.53 -25.56 -5.85
N THR A 282 -18.92 -25.80 -7.01
CA THR A 282 -17.47 -25.63 -7.25
C THR A 282 -17.09 -24.32 -7.95
N SER A 283 -18.01 -23.37 -8.12
CA SER A 283 -17.72 -22.08 -8.77
C SER A 283 -16.64 -21.26 -8.03
N ASN A 284 -15.93 -20.37 -8.75
CA ASN A 284 -14.71 -19.71 -8.25
C ASN A 284 -15.00 -18.48 -7.37
N ALA A 285 -15.24 -18.71 -6.08
CA ALA A 285 -15.35 -17.67 -5.07
C ALA A 285 -14.02 -16.95 -4.75
N GLU A 286 -12.86 -17.56 -5.06
CA GLU A 286 -11.54 -17.06 -4.65
C GLU A 286 -11.19 -15.75 -5.38
N ARG A 287 -11.52 -15.65 -6.68
CA ARG A 287 -11.36 -14.39 -7.44
C ARG A 287 -12.15 -13.24 -6.82
N GLN A 288 -13.39 -13.51 -6.43
CA GLN A 288 -14.27 -12.53 -5.77
C GLN A 288 -13.75 -12.14 -4.38
N LEU A 289 -13.19 -13.08 -3.62
CA LEU A 289 -12.56 -12.81 -2.32
C LEU A 289 -11.30 -11.93 -2.47
N PHE A 290 -10.39 -12.26 -3.38
CA PHE A 290 -9.14 -11.51 -3.54
C PHE A 290 -9.35 -10.05 -3.96
N ARG A 291 -10.35 -9.77 -4.80
CA ARG A 291 -10.77 -8.39 -5.11
C ARG A 291 -11.16 -7.61 -3.84
N ARG A 292 -11.88 -8.25 -2.91
CA ARG A 292 -12.33 -7.63 -1.64
C ARG A 292 -11.23 -7.56 -0.57
N LEU A 293 -10.32 -8.53 -0.49
CA LEU A 293 -9.13 -8.45 0.37
C LEU A 293 -8.19 -7.31 -0.06
N SER A 294 -8.01 -7.12 -1.37
CA SER A 294 -7.28 -5.96 -1.91
C SER A 294 -7.94 -4.62 -1.55
N ALA A 295 -9.28 -4.55 -1.60
CA ALA A 295 -10.06 -3.38 -1.18
C ALA A 295 -9.91 -3.06 0.33
N LEU A 296 -9.91 -4.07 1.19
CA LEU A 296 -9.64 -3.90 2.62
C LEU A 296 -8.22 -3.33 2.86
N LEU A 297 -7.19 -3.84 2.18
CA LEU A 297 -5.84 -3.29 2.30
C LEU A 297 -5.71 -1.85 1.77
N ALA A 298 -6.66 -1.40 0.94
CA ALA A 298 -6.78 0.00 0.53
C ALA A 298 -7.51 0.91 1.54
N THR A 299 -8.30 0.38 2.49
CA THR A 299 -9.11 1.17 3.47
C THR A 299 -9.42 0.44 4.81
N PRO A 300 -9.28 1.06 5.99
CA PRO A 300 -8.58 2.31 6.32
C PRO A 300 -7.06 2.05 6.44
N ILE A 301 -6.41 2.39 7.56
CA ILE A 301 -5.02 2.02 7.83
C ILE A 301 -4.98 0.62 8.45
N ARG A 302 -4.43 -0.37 7.73
CA ARG A 302 -4.32 -1.76 8.20
C ARG A 302 -3.03 -2.47 7.73
N GLU A 303 -2.68 -3.54 8.44
CA GLU A 303 -1.49 -4.38 8.33
C GLU A 303 -1.74 -5.65 7.50
N HIS A 304 -2.91 -6.26 7.68
CA HIS A 304 -3.39 -7.41 6.93
C HIS A 304 -4.90 -7.37 6.73
N ALA A 305 -5.42 -8.19 5.82
CA ALA A 305 -6.85 -8.42 5.62
C ALA A 305 -7.15 -9.92 5.72
N ILE A 306 -8.17 -10.28 6.50
CA ILE A 306 -8.63 -11.65 6.71
C ILE A 306 -9.91 -11.89 5.90
N GLY A 307 -10.04 -13.09 5.34
CA GLY A 307 -11.31 -13.53 4.78
C GLY A 307 -11.38 -15.03 4.49
N PHE A 308 -12.53 -15.50 4.03
CA PHE A 308 -12.79 -16.93 3.83
C PHE A 308 -13.65 -17.22 2.60
N THR A 309 -13.57 -18.45 2.09
CA THR A 309 -14.53 -18.98 1.13
C THR A 309 -15.26 -20.19 1.71
N LEU A 310 -16.58 -20.29 1.49
CA LEU A 310 -17.39 -21.47 1.76
C LEU A 310 -18.07 -21.95 0.46
N ARG A 311 -17.57 -23.04 -0.11
CA ARG A 311 -17.99 -23.58 -1.43
C ARG A 311 -18.67 -24.94 -1.22
N GLY A 312 -20.00 -24.95 -1.14
CA GLY A 312 -20.70 -26.06 -0.48
C GLY A 312 -20.26 -26.19 0.99
N GLU A 313 -19.90 -27.41 1.41
CA GLU A 313 -19.31 -27.71 2.73
C GLU A 313 -17.80 -27.39 2.81
N ARG A 314 -17.19 -26.82 1.77
CA ARG A 314 -15.74 -26.58 1.71
C ARG A 314 -15.36 -25.20 2.22
N LEU A 315 -14.90 -25.12 3.47
CA LEU A 315 -14.33 -23.91 4.07
C LEU A 315 -12.83 -23.77 3.74
N LYS A 316 -12.35 -22.55 3.53
CA LYS A 316 -10.92 -22.21 3.44
C LYS A 316 -10.72 -20.77 3.92
N VAL A 317 -9.67 -20.52 4.71
CA VAL A 317 -9.38 -19.20 5.29
C VAL A 317 -8.11 -18.63 4.66
N TYR A 318 -8.08 -17.31 4.47
CA TYR A 318 -7.07 -16.56 3.74
C TYR A 318 -6.66 -15.33 4.56
N VAL A 319 -5.36 -15.01 4.54
CA VAL A 319 -4.85 -13.73 5.04
C VAL A 319 -3.93 -13.12 3.99
N MET A 320 -4.21 -11.88 3.60
CA MET A 320 -3.38 -11.08 2.68
C MET A 320 -2.64 -10.01 3.49
N SER A 321 -1.31 -10.01 3.42
CA SER A 321 -0.43 -9.05 4.11
C SER A 321 0.72 -8.62 3.20
N ALA A 322 1.54 -7.67 3.67
CA ALA A 322 2.73 -7.20 2.96
C ALA A 322 3.73 -8.31 2.55
N CYS A 323 3.74 -9.46 3.23
CA CYS A 323 4.60 -10.59 2.85
C CYS A 323 4.02 -11.40 1.69
N GLY A 324 2.70 -11.63 1.64
CA GLY A 324 2.04 -12.39 0.58
C GLY A 324 0.59 -12.76 0.92
N VAL A 325 0.13 -13.89 0.38
CA VAL A 325 -1.19 -14.46 0.70
C VAL A 325 -1.02 -15.85 1.26
N PHE A 326 -1.46 -16.01 2.50
CA PHE A 326 -1.41 -17.25 3.27
C PHE A 326 -2.81 -17.87 3.32
N SER A 327 -2.89 -19.20 3.26
CA SER A 327 -4.17 -19.90 3.44
C SER A 327 -4.05 -21.23 4.19
N THR A 328 -5.17 -21.62 4.80
CA THR A 328 -5.37 -22.98 5.29
C THR A 328 -5.52 -23.96 4.13
N LYS A 329 -5.48 -25.27 4.42
CA LYS A 329 -6.08 -26.24 3.50
C LYS A 329 -7.59 -25.99 3.40
N SER A 330 -8.21 -26.49 2.35
CA SER A 330 -9.67 -26.50 2.25
C SER A 330 -10.23 -27.64 3.09
N ARG A 331 -10.92 -27.28 4.17
CA ARG A 331 -11.59 -28.18 5.12
C ARG A 331 -13.01 -28.51 4.69
N THR A 332 -13.53 -29.66 5.11
CA THR A 332 -14.94 -30.04 4.94
C THR A 332 -15.62 -29.86 6.29
N VAL A 333 -16.53 -28.90 6.40
CA VAL A 333 -17.22 -28.60 7.66
C VAL A 333 -18.47 -29.46 7.81
N THR A 334 -18.77 -29.91 9.04
CA THR A 334 -19.98 -30.65 9.40
C THR A 334 -20.50 -30.20 10.76
N GLU A 335 -21.75 -30.51 11.10
CA GLU A 335 -22.30 -30.30 12.45
C GLU A 335 -21.47 -31.06 13.50
N GLU A 336 -21.10 -32.31 13.19
CA GLU A 336 -20.28 -33.16 14.07
C GLU A 336 -18.92 -32.54 14.36
N ASN A 337 -18.21 -32.01 13.36
CA ASN A 337 -16.87 -31.45 13.55
C ASN A 337 -16.88 -30.01 14.09
N GLY A 338 -17.93 -29.23 13.83
CA GLY A 338 -18.08 -27.86 14.33
C GLY A 338 -17.03 -26.87 13.82
N GLU A 339 -16.25 -27.21 12.77
CA GLU A 339 -15.14 -26.38 12.27
C GLU A 339 -15.62 -24.99 11.80
N LEU A 340 -16.83 -24.91 11.24
CA LEU A 340 -17.41 -23.63 10.80
C LEU A 340 -17.80 -22.74 11.99
N SER A 341 -18.53 -23.28 12.97
CA SER A 341 -18.97 -22.52 14.15
C SER A 341 -17.77 -22.05 14.96
N THR A 342 -16.78 -22.93 15.15
CA THR A 342 -15.49 -22.63 15.79
C THR A 342 -14.75 -21.50 15.07
N PHE A 343 -14.62 -21.59 13.74
CA PHE A 343 -13.97 -20.55 12.94
C PHE A 343 -14.67 -19.18 13.09
N LEU A 344 -16.00 -19.14 12.98
CA LEU A 344 -16.77 -17.90 13.10
C LEU A 344 -16.73 -17.34 14.52
N TYR A 345 -16.76 -18.18 15.55
CA TYR A 345 -16.62 -17.79 16.96
C TYR A 345 -15.28 -17.08 17.21
N ARG A 346 -14.17 -17.70 16.80
CA ARG A 346 -12.80 -17.11 16.90
C ARG A 346 -12.68 -15.81 16.11
N LEU A 347 -13.18 -15.79 14.88
CA LEU A 347 -13.15 -14.60 14.01
C LEU A 347 -13.97 -13.44 14.59
N VAL A 348 -15.10 -13.71 15.24
CA VAL A 348 -15.91 -12.69 15.92
C VAL A 348 -15.20 -12.14 17.16
N GLN A 349 -14.53 -13.00 17.94
CA GLN A 349 -13.75 -12.58 19.11
C GLN A 349 -12.50 -11.75 18.76
N HIS A 350 -12.04 -11.73 17.50
CA HIS A 350 -10.93 -10.87 17.10
C HIS A 350 -11.24 -9.38 17.35
N SER A 351 -10.37 -8.75 18.15
CA SER A 351 -10.26 -7.29 18.23
C SER A 351 -9.90 -6.68 16.87
N ASP A 352 -10.13 -5.38 16.71
CA ASP A 352 -9.81 -4.68 15.46
C ASP A 352 -8.30 -4.77 15.13
N ARG A 353 -7.43 -4.78 16.16
CA ARG A 353 -5.98 -4.98 16.02
C ARG A 353 -5.61 -6.38 15.50
N LEU A 354 -6.29 -7.44 15.95
CA LEU A 354 -6.07 -8.81 15.47
C LEU A 354 -6.58 -8.99 14.02
N ASN A 355 -7.61 -8.24 13.64
CA ASN A 355 -8.06 -8.08 12.25
C ASN A 355 -7.18 -7.11 11.43
N GLY A 356 -6.01 -6.73 11.95
CA GLY A 356 -4.98 -5.97 11.26
C GLY A 356 -5.19 -4.45 11.24
N ILE A 357 -6.26 -3.92 11.83
CA ILE A 357 -6.57 -2.48 11.79
C ILE A 357 -5.62 -1.73 12.72
N LEU A 358 -5.02 -0.66 12.20
CA LEU A 358 -4.07 0.19 12.91
C LEU A 358 -4.70 1.53 13.32
N ALA A 359 -5.59 2.08 12.49
CA ALA A 359 -6.34 3.29 12.80
C ALA A 359 -7.74 3.22 12.19
N THR A 360 -8.73 3.68 12.95
CA THR A 360 -10.15 3.71 12.58
C THR A 360 -10.56 5.12 12.17
N THR A 361 -11.69 5.27 11.46
CA THR A 361 -12.31 6.58 11.18
C THR A 361 -13.58 6.72 12.00
N THR A 362 -13.84 7.93 12.52
CA THR A 362 -15.11 8.27 13.18
C THR A 362 -16.19 8.68 12.18
N SER A 363 -15.85 8.87 10.91
CA SER A 363 -16.80 9.16 9.83
C SER A 363 -16.98 7.91 8.97
N LEU A 364 -18.23 7.46 8.85
CA LEU A 364 -18.61 6.26 8.11
C LEU A 364 -18.19 6.31 6.63
N ASP A 365 -18.13 7.51 6.04
CA ASP A 365 -17.82 7.79 4.63
C ASP A 365 -16.33 8.10 4.38
N ASP A 366 -15.58 8.60 5.37
CA ASP A 366 -14.21 9.11 5.16
C ASP A 366 -13.15 8.00 5.06
N ARG A 367 -13.05 7.45 3.85
CA ARG A 367 -11.96 6.57 3.39
C ARG A 367 -10.55 7.16 3.52
N TYR A 368 -10.41 8.46 3.77
CA TYR A 368 -9.14 9.21 3.73
C TYR A 368 -8.79 10.00 5.00
N GLY A 369 -9.60 9.92 6.06
CA GLY A 369 -9.36 10.58 7.34
C GLY A 369 -10.37 11.70 7.66
N PRO A 370 -10.47 12.15 8.93
CA PRO A 370 -9.51 11.91 10.02
C PRO A 370 -9.52 10.47 10.55
N PHE A 371 -8.36 10.01 11.02
CA PHE A 371 -8.22 8.69 11.64
C PHE A 371 -7.78 8.80 13.11
N THR A 372 -8.37 7.96 13.95
CA THR A 372 -7.97 7.72 15.34
C THR A 372 -7.04 6.50 15.37
N PRO A 373 -5.77 6.67 15.79
CA PRO A 373 -4.86 5.54 15.98
C PRO A 373 -5.35 4.57 17.07
N CYS A 374 -5.13 3.27 16.87
CA CYS A 374 -5.12 2.30 17.97
C CYS A 374 -3.93 2.59 18.92
N PRO A 375 -3.95 2.15 20.19
CA PRO A 375 -2.85 2.40 21.13
C PRO A 375 -1.47 1.99 20.58
N ASP A 376 -1.36 0.79 20.01
CA ASP A 376 -0.11 0.23 19.47
C ASP A 376 0.15 0.61 17.99
N PHE A 377 -0.34 1.77 17.56
CA PHE A 377 -0.15 2.28 16.19
C PHE A 377 1.33 2.59 15.91
N PHE A 378 1.97 3.31 16.83
CA PHE A 378 3.42 3.47 16.81
C PHE A 378 4.04 2.20 17.43
N PRO A 379 4.83 1.43 16.67
CA PRO A 379 5.68 0.40 17.26
C PRO A 379 6.88 1.06 18.00
N PRO A 380 7.79 0.30 18.62
CA PRO A 380 8.99 0.87 19.22
C PRO A 380 9.83 1.69 18.22
N ALA A 381 10.60 2.66 18.73
CA ALA A 381 11.63 3.33 17.94
C ALA A 381 12.65 2.31 17.40
N ALA A 382 13.07 2.48 16.15
CA ALA A 382 14.06 1.61 15.53
C ALA A 382 15.43 1.81 16.17
N SER A 383 15.95 0.77 16.83
CA SER A 383 17.19 0.76 17.64
C SER A 383 18.42 1.35 16.95
N GLU A 384 18.50 1.21 15.64
CA GLU A 384 19.60 1.62 14.79
C GLU A 384 19.44 3.02 14.19
N PHE A 385 18.27 3.66 14.33
CA PHE A 385 18.10 5.09 14.08
C PHE A 385 18.35 5.85 15.40
N ILE A 386 19.60 6.25 15.63
CA ILE A 386 20.10 6.74 16.92
C ILE A 386 19.64 8.16 17.30
N TRP A 387 18.74 8.75 16.51
CA TRP A 387 18.34 10.14 16.57
C TRP A 387 16.82 10.31 16.74
N GLY A 388 16.39 11.49 17.20
CA GLY A 388 14.98 11.90 17.16
C GLY A 388 14.11 11.29 18.25
N ALA A 389 12.80 11.25 17.99
CA ALA A 389 11.77 10.90 18.95
C ALA A 389 11.72 9.38 19.22
N THR A 390 11.91 8.99 20.48
CA THR A 390 11.81 7.60 20.95
C THR A 390 10.36 7.12 21.15
N THR A 391 9.40 8.05 21.24
CA THR A 391 7.96 7.79 21.35
C THR A 391 7.17 8.88 20.63
N MET A 392 5.93 8.58 20.24
CA MET A 392 4.97 9.56 19.68
C MET A 392 3.63 9.44 20.40
N SER A 393 3.15 10.53 21.01
CA SER A 393 1.85 10.60 21.70
C SER A 393 0.97 11.70 21.10
N ASN A 394 -0.32 11.71 21.40
CA ASN A 394 -1.28 12.76 20.97
C ASN A 394 -1.39 13.00 19.45
N VAL A 395 -0.89 12.09 18.61
CA VAL A 395 -0.90 12.20 17.15
C VAL A 395 -2.32 12.07 16.60
N LYS A 396 -2.78 13.11 15.90
CA LYS A 396 -4.07 13.10 15.18
C LYS A 396 -3.81 13.03 13.67
N ILE A 397 -4.15 11.90 13.06
CA ILE A 397 -4.01 11.69 11.61
C ILE A 397 -5.16 12.44 10.92
N LYS A 398 -4.83 13.46 10.13
CA LYS A 398 -5.79 14.38 9.52
C LYS A 398 -6.30 13.88 8.18
N GLU A 399 -5.40 13.58 7.28
CA GLU A 399 -5.71 13.00 5.97
C GLU A 399 -4.63 11.99 5.57
N LEU A 400 -4.96 11.04 4.71
CA LEU A 400 -3.99 10.49 3.77
C LEU A 400 -3.38 11.65 2.97
N ILE A 401 -2.10 11.59 2.60
CA ILE A 401 -1.43 12.47 1.61
C ILE A 401 -1.14 11.69 0.32
N PHE A 402 -0.63 10.47 0.40
CA PHE A 402 -0.20 9.66 -0.75
C PHE A 402 -0.35 8.16 -0.46
N ARG A 403 -0.61 7.35 -1.51
CA ARG A 403 -0.60 5.88 -1.41
C ARG A 403 -0.10 5.26 -2.72
N ARG A 404 1.10 4.67 -2.70
CA ARG A 404 1.67 3.92 -3.83
C ARG A 404 0.79 2.70 -4.09
N LYS A 405 0.18 2.59 -5.28
CA LYS A 405 -0.66 1.45 -5.66
C LYS A 405 0.24 0.21 -5.87
N ARG A 406 0.29 -0.69 -4.89
CA ARG A 406 1.07 -1.95 -4.88
C ARG A 406 0.17 -3.16 -4.64
N GLU A 407 0.66 -4.31 -5.04
CA GLU A 407 0.10 -5.64 -4.79
C GLU A 407 0.23 -6.01 -3.29
N CYS A 408 -0.66 -6.88 -2.80
CA CYS A 408 -0.58 -7.54 -1.49
C CYS A 408 -0.18 -6.62 -0.32
N GLY A 409 -0.85 -5.48 -0.12
CA GLY A 409 -0.64 -4.63 1.07
C GLY A 409 0.72 -3.91 1.18
N ARG A 410 1.65 -4.11 0.24
CA ARG A 410 2.99 -3.48 0.19
C ARG A 410 2.95 -1.97 -0.16
N ALA A 411 1.84 -1.30 0.12
CA ALA A 411 1.51 0.04 -0.34
C ALA A 411 2.07 1.12 0.61
N THR A 412 3.20 1.74 0.24
CA THR A 412 3.71 2.98 0.84
C THR A 412 2.59 3.99 0.99
N SER A 413 2.32 4.43 2.22
CA SER A 413 1.15 5.27 2.55
C SER A 413 1.56 6.44 3.43
N THR A 414 1.54 7.65 2.90
CA THR A 414 1.89 8.89 3.63
C THR A 414 0.63 9.62 4.06
N TYR A 415 0.64 10.25 5.23
CA TYR A 415 -0.48 10.94 5.87
C TYR A 415 -0.06 12.32 6.41
N GLU A 416 -0.99 13.27 6.47
CA GLU A 416 -0.86 14.46 7.29
C GLU A 416 -1.16 14.06 8.73
N VAL A 417 -0.23 14.36 9.64
CA VAL A 417 -0.46 14.23 11.08
C VAL A 417 -0.26 15.56 11.77
N LYS A 418 -1.06 15.80 12.82
CA LYS A 418 -0.83 16.92 13.74
C LYS A 418 -0.45 16.38 15.11
N LEU A 419 0.67 16.88 15.62
CA LEU A 419 1.19 16.60 16.94
C LEU A 419 0.89 17.80 17.85
N ALA A 420 0.46 17.53 19.08
CA ALA A 420 0.20 18.56 20.09
C ALA A 420 1.32 18.55 21.13
N GLU A 421 2.21 19.53 21.04
CA GLU A 421 3.33 19.78 21.96
C GLU A 421 2.91 20.87 22.95
N GLY A 422 2.17 20.47 23.99
CA GLY A 422 1.56 21.39 24.93
C GLY A 422 0.53 22.30 24.24
N ALA A 423 0.83 23.60 24.14
CA ALA A 423 0.00 24.57 23.43
C ALA A 423 0.29 24.66 21.92
N ASN A 424 1.41 24.13 21.44
CA ASN A 424 1.80 24.20 20.03
C ASN A 424 1.26 23.01 19.24
N ILE A 425 0.77 23.26 18.02
CA ILE A 425 0.32 22.21 17.10
C ILE A 425 1.18 22.24 15.84
N ARG A 426 2.16 21.33 15.77
CA ARG A 426 3.00 21.12 14.58
C ARG A 426 2.30 20.14 13.61
N THR A 427 2.55 20.30 12.32
CA THR A 427 1.96 19.46 11.25
C THR A 427 3.08 18.79 10.46
N PHE A 428 3.09 17.46 10.43
CA PHE A 428 4.15 16.66 9.83
C PHE A 428 3.61 15.72 8.74
N ALA A 429 4.49 15.22 7.88
CA ALA A 429 4.20 14.08 7.01
C ALA A 429 4.62 12.77 7.69
N MET A 430 3.71 11.80 7.80
CA MET A 430 3.97 10.49 8.38
C MET A 430 3.78 9.40 7.32
N THR A 431 4.84 8.65 7.02
CA THR A 431 4.88 7.59 6.02
C THR A 431 4.86 6.22 6.68
N ILE A 432 3.98 5.32 6.20
CA ILE A 432 3.87 3.92 6.63
C ILE A 432 4.33 3.02 5.48
N ILE A 433 5.29 2.14 5.75
CA ILE A 433 5.89 1.19 4.79
C ILE A 433 6.12 -0.20 5.40
N TRP A 434 6.49 -1.15 4.53
CA TRP A 434 6.76 -2.55 4.86
C TRP A 434 8.19 -2.91 4.48
N VAL A 435 9.12 -2.49 5.34
CA VAL A 435 10.58 -2.62 5.14
C VAL A 435 10.95 -4.09 5.03
N GLU A 436 11.85 -4.41 4.11
CA GLU A 436 12.43 -5.74 3.94
C GLU A 436 13.67 -5.86 4.83
N GLU A 437 13.79 -6.97 5.55
CA GLU A 437 14.91 -7.24 6.47
C GLU A 437 16.27 -7.14 5.76
N SER A 438 16.34 -7.67 4.54
CA SER A 438 17.51 -7.72 3.65
C SER A 438 18.08 -6.35 3.21
N ARG A 439 17.40 -5.24 3.51
CA ARG A 439 17.75 -3.88 3.02
C ARG A 439 17.86 -2.84 4.14
N ASN A 440 17.74 -3.26 5.40
CA ASN A 440 17.60 -2.32 6.51
C ASN A 440 18.92 -1.65 6.93
N SER A 441 20.06 -2.32 6.74
CA SER A 441 21.39 -1.79 7.09
C SER A 441 21.72 -0.49 6.35
N ASP A 442 21.70 -0.53 5.02
CA ASP A 442 21.88 0.64 4.15
C ASP A 442 20.92 1.78 4.51
N LEU A 443 19.63 1.44 4.66
CA LEU A 443 18.56 2.39 4.92
C LEU A 443 18.72 3.11 6.27
N ALA A 444 19.17 2.40 7.31
CA ALA A 444 19.45 2.97 8.61
C ALA A 444 20.65 3.93 8.58
N GLU A 445 21.74 3.53 7.93
CA GLU A 445 22.95 4.33 7.81
C GLU A 445 22.68 5.64 7.04
N ILE A 446 22.01 5.56 5.88
CA ILE A 446 21.58 6.73 5.10
C ILE A 446 20.78 7.72 5.96
N ARG A 447 19.84 7.22 6.76
CA ARG A 447 19.01 8.07 7.64
C ARG A 447 19.81 8.72 8.76
N ASN A 448 20.74 8.00 9.38
CA ASN A 448 21.63 8.55 10.40
C ASN A 448 22.54 9.65 9.81
N VAL A 449 23.12 9.43 8.64
CA VAL A 449 23.94 10.43 7.92
C VAL A 449 23.14 11.67 7.54
N ILE A 450 21.89 11.52 7.06
CA ILE A 450 21.01 12.65 6.75
C ILE A 450 20.68 13.45 8.02
N GLN A 451 20.40 12.77 9.14
CA GLN A 451 19.99 13.42 10.38
C GLN A 451 21.15 14.12 11.10
N GLU A 452 22.35 13.52 11.08
CA GLU A 452 23.60 14.10 11.60
C GLU A 452 24.03 15.34 10.80
N LYS A 453 24.14 15.21 9.47
CA LYS A 453 24.84 16.21 8.62
C LYS A 453 23.93 17.22 7.95
N ARG A 454 22.60 17.01 7.98
CA ARG A 454 21.57 17.82 7.31
C ARG A 454 21.91 18.23 5.86
N PRO A 455 22.34 17.28 5.00
CA PRO A 455 22.72 17.59 3.62
C PRO A 455 21.55 18.16 2.82
N ARG A 456 21.85 19.16 1.98
CA ARG A 456 20.83 19.83 1.14
C ARG A 456 20.18 18.83 0.18
N GLY A 457 18.87 18.95 -0.02
CA GLY A 457 18.14 18.13 -0.99
C GLY A 457 17.78 16.71 -0.53
N LEU A 458 18.13 16.31 0.70
CA LEU A 458 17.64 15.10 1.36
C LEU A 458 16.70 15.47 2.52
N ALA A 459 15.86 14.54 2.97
CA ALA A 459 14.76 14.81 3.90
C ALA A 459 15.07 14.35 5.35
N PRO A 460 15.23 15.28 6.31
CA PRO A 460 15.41 14.94 7.72
C PRO A 460 14.15 14.33 8.37
N LEU A 461 14.35 13.59 9.47
CA LEU A 461 13.32 12.78 10.11
C LEU A 461 13.18 13.12 11.60
N VAL A 462 11.93 13.27 12.05
CA VAL A 462 11.57 13.42 13.47
C VAL A 462 11.76 12.10 14.22
N GLY A 463 11.46 10.97 13.58
CA GLY A 463 11.55 9.65 14.20
C GLY A 463 11.24 8.50 13.26
N VAL A 464 11.79 7.33 13.56
CA VAL A 464 11.59 6.07 12.84
C VAL A 464 11.16 5.01 13.84
N PHE A 465 9.99 4.41 13.61
CA PHE A 465 9.40 3.42 14.49
C PHE A 465 9.17 2.13 13.71
N ARG A 466 9.66 0.98 14.19
CA ARG A 466 9.50 -0.30 13.48
C ARG A 466 9.05 -1.45 14.38
N THR A 467 8.23 -2.35 13.84
CA THR A 467 7.99 -3.67 14.44
C THR A 467 9.19 -4.59 14.22
N GLU A 468 9.16 -5.76 14.86
CA GLU A 468 9.96 -6.92 14.45
C GLU A 468 9.67 -7.31 12.99
N TYR A 469 10.63 -7.98 12.34
CA TYR A 469 10.47 -8.58 11.02
C TYR A 469 9.73 -9.91 11.12
N ARG A 470 8.58 -10.02 10.45
CA ARG A 470 7.76 -11.23 10.44
C ARG A 470 7.25 -11.53 9.03
N THR A 471 7.10 -12.81 8.72
CA THR A 471 6.40 -13.33 7.54
C THR A 471 4.90 -13.39 7.80
N LEU A 472 4.53 -13.80 9.02
CA LEU A 472 3.15 -14.03 9.44
C LEU A 472 2.57 -12.86 10.27
N PRO A 473 1.24 -12.63 10.19
CA PRO A 473 0.53 -11.65 11.03
C PRO A 473 0.77 -11.84 12.53
N VAL A 474 0.75 -10.73 13.28
CA VAL A 474 1.05 -10.69 14.72
C VAL A 474 0.14 -11.57 15.59
N PHE A 475 -1.08 -11.88 15.14
CA PHE A 475 -2.03 -12.73 15.88
C PHE A 475 -1.67 -14.21 15.90
N LEU A 476 -0.75 -14.66 15.02
CA LEU A 476 -0.24 -16.03 15.04
C LEU A 476 0.95 -16.12 16.03
N PRO A 477 1.05 -17.19 16.84
CA PRO A 477 2.01 -17.25 17.95
C PRO A 477 3.48 -17.48 17.52
N GLY A 478 3.73 -17.75 16.23
CA GLY A 478 5.07 -17.97 15.69
C GLY A 478 5.31 -17.23 14.37
N ASN A 479 6.54 -17.32 13.88
CA ASN A 479 6.94 -16.82 12.58
C ASN A 479 7.40 -18.01 11.70
N GLU A 480 6.56 -18.45 10.77
CA GLU A 480 6.93 -19.51 9.82
C GLU A 480 7.77 -18.93 8.67
N SER A 481 8.91 -19.55 8.37
CA SER A 481 9.61 -19.30 7.11
C SER A 481 8.89 -20.04 5.99
N LEU A 482 8.42 -19.29 4.98
CA LEU A 482 7.64 -19.82 3.87
C LEU A 482 8.37 -19.54 2.56
N ALA A 483 8.52 -20.57 1.72
CA ALA A 483 9.35 -20.50 0.51
C ALA A 483 8.88 -19.39 -0.46
N GLY A 484 9.77 -18.44 -0.72
CA GLY A 484 9.51 -17.24 -1.54
C GLY A 484 8.95 -16.03 -0.78
N CYS A 485 8.83 -16.09 0.55
CA CYS A 485 8.37 -14.97 1.38
C CYS A 485 9.51 -14.40 2.24
N THR A 486 9.99 -13.20 1.91
CA THR A 486 10.89 -12.44 2.81
C THR A 486 10.11 -11.89 4.01
N PRO A 487 10.65 -11.97 5.24
CA PRO A 487 10.12 -11.25 6.39
C PRO A 487 10.05 -9.73 6.13
N ARG A 488 9.01 -9.09 6.66
CA ARG A 488 8.86 -7.63 6.61
C ARG A 488 8.43 -7.09 7.95
N ALA A 489 8.75 -5.83 8.20
CA ALA A 489 8.33 -5.11 9.38
C ALA A 489 7.51 -3.88 9.01
N ARG A 490 6.51 -3.55 9.83
CA ARG A 490 5.80 -2.27 9.71
C ARG A 490 6.75 -1.18 10.17
N GLU A 491 7.02 -0.21 9.32
CA GLU A 491 7.71 1.01 9.71
C GLU A 491 6.78 2.22 9.60
N VAL A 492 6.85 3.10 10.58
CA VAL A 492 6.23 4.42 10.61
C VAL A 492 7.35 5.44 10.71
N VAL A 493 7.49 6.28 9.69
CA VAL A 493 8.52 7.31 9.54
C VAL A 493 7.86 8.68 9.60
N VAL A 494 8.36 9.58 10.44
CA VAL A 494 7.86 10.95 10.56
C VAL A 494 8.92 11.91 9.99
N HIS A 495 8.54 12.68 8.97
CA HIS A 495 9.40 13.66 8.31
C HIS A 495 9.26 15.04 8.99
N GLU A 496 10.34 15.81 9.07
CA GLU A 496 10.31 17.15 9.71
C GLU A 496 9.45 18.16 8.95
N GLU A 497 9.46 18.13 7.61
CA GLU A 497 8.64 19.00 6.76
C GLU A 497 7.55 18.23 5.99
N ARG A 498 6.52 18.96 5.53
CA ARG A 498 5.58 18.48 4.51
C ARG A 498 6.05 18.93 3.12
N TYR A 499 6.62 18.00 2.37
CA TYR A 499 6.95 18.23 0.95
C TYR A 499 5.73 18.09 0.03
N TYR A 500 5.80 18.74 -1.14
CA TYR A 500 4.74 18.78 -2.15
C TYR A 500 5.15 18.01 -3.43
N PRO A 501 4.23 17.34 -4.14
CA PRO A 501 4.56 16.68 -5.41
C PRO A 501 4.89 17.68 -6.52
N LEU A 502 5.69 17.26 -7.52
CA LEU A 502 6.02 18.05 -8.72
C LEU A 502 4.79 18.58 -9.49
N ALA A 503 3.60 18.00 -9.29
CA ALA A 503 2.33 18.47 -9.84
C ALA A 503 1.95 19.91 -9.43
N THR A 504 2.51 20.44 -8.33
CA THR A 504 2.26 21.82 -7.89
C THR A 504 3.02 22.86 -8.72
N LEU A 505 4.01 22.44 -9.51
CA LEU A 505 4.88 23.30 -10.30
C LEU A 505 4.16 23.77 -11.57
N LYS A 506 4.11 25.09 -11.76
CA LYS A 506 3.40 25.74 -12.86
C LYS A 506 4.29 26.03 -14.06
N THR A 507 5.56 26.40 -13.82
CA THR A 507 6.48 26.88 -14.87
C THR A 507 7.79 26.09 -14.94
N THR A 508 8.42 26.09 -16.12
CA THR A 508 9.72 25.44 -16.37
C THR A 508 10.82 25.92 -15.42
N LYS A 509 10.82 27.19 -15.02
CA LYS A 509 11.72 27.77 -14.02
C LYS A 509 11.54 27.16 -12.63
N GLN A 510 10.31 26.83 -12.24
CA GLN A 510 10.04 26.07 -11.01
C GLN A 510 10.47 24.60 -11.15
N LEU A 511 10.34 23.98 -12.32
CA LEU A 511 10.83 22.62 -12.58
C LEU A 511 12.37 22.54 -12.54
N ALA A 512 13.08 23.49 -13.13
CA ALA A 512 14.54 23.56 -13.05
C ALA A 512 15.03 23.70 -11.60
N ARG A 513 14.42 24.58 -10.81
CA ARG A 513 14.73 24.77 -9.38
C ARG A 513 14.41 23.53 -8.52
N ALA A 514 13.33 22.81 -8.85
CA ALA A 514 13.00 21.56 -8.20
C ALA A 514 14.05 20.47 -8.54
N LEU A 515 14.38 20.29 -9.82
CA LEU A 515 15.37 19.29 -10.21
C LEU A 515 16.78 19.62 -9.69
N GLU A 516 17.18 20.90 -9.62
CA GLU A 516 18.46 21.32 -9.04
C GLU A 516 18.60 20.91 -7.56
N GLY A 517 17.59 21.17 -6.73
CA GLY A 517 17.60 20.78 -5.32
C GLY A 517 17.60 19.27 -5.11
N ALA A 518 16.86 18.51 -5.93
CA ALA A 518 16.83 17.05 -5.84
C ALA A 518 18.10 16.39 -6.38
N ILE A 519 18.76 16.97 -7.38
CA ILE A 519 20.05 16.52 -7.91
C ILE A 519 21.20 16.91 -6.96
N GLU A 520 21.10 18.03 -6.23
CA GLU A 520 21.95 18.30 -5.07
C GLU A 520 21.78 17.23 -3.99
N GLY A 521 20.54 16.81 -3.68
CA GLY A 521 20.28 15.68 -2.77
C GLY A 521 20.92 14.37 -3.26
N HIS A 522 20.83 14.09 -4.57
CA HIS A 522 21.47 12.94 -5.19
C HIS A 522 23.00 13.00 -5.10
N ARG A 523 23.60 14.17 -5.41
CA ARG A 523 25.05 14.41 -5.25
C ARG A 523 25.51 14.21 -3.81
N GLN A 524 24.75 14.70 -2.84
CA GLN A 524 25.06 14.54 -1.41
C GLN A 524 24.97 13.06 -0.98
N LEU A 525 23.96 12.32 -1.43
CA LEU A 525 23.83 10.87 -1.17
C LEU A 525 25.00 10.10 -1.80
N TRP A 526 25.39 10.47 -3.02
CA TRP A 526 26.56 9.95 -3.71
C TRP A 526 27.86 10.24 -2.94
N GLU A 527 28.11 11.47 -2.52
CA GLU A 527 29.32 11.85 -1.77
C GLU A 527 29.42 11.15 -0.41
N HIS A 528 28.28 10.78 0.17
CA HIS A 528 28.20 9.98 1.40
C HIS A 528 28.35 8.46 1.21
N GLY A 529 28.62 7.99 -0.02
CA GLY A 529 28.94 6.59 -0.28
C GLY A 529 27.77 5.72 -0.75
N PHE A 530 26.64 6.32 -1.14
CA PHE A 530 25.43 5.59 -1.54
C PHE A 530 24.96 5.89 -2.97
N ILE A 531 24.04 5.08 -3.49
CA ILE A 531 23.40 5.20 -4.81
C ILE A 531 21.88 5.11 -4.61
N HIS A 532 21.06 5.94 -5.27
CA HIS A 532 19.64 6.09 -4.91
C HIS A 532 18.72 5.02 -5.53
N ARG A 533 18.91 4.75 -6.83
CA ARG A 533 18.30 3.65 -7.59
C ARG A 533 16.78 3.64 -7.81
N ASP A 534 15.98 4.39 -7.05
CA ASP A 534 14.55 4.65 -7.34
C ASP A 534 14.28 6.13 -7.58
N VAL A 535 15.15 6.84 -8.32
CA VAL A 535 14.84 8.22 -8.74
C VAL A 535 13.59 8.19 -9.64
N SER A 536 12.48 8.74 -9.15
CA SER A 536 11.18 8.67 -9.82
C SER A 536 10.29 9.86 -9.45
N TYR A 537 9.23 10.11 -10.22
CA TYR A 537 8.34 11.27 -10.03
C TYR A 537 7.69 11.33 -8.63
N GLY A 538 7.44 10.19 -8.00
CA GLY A 538 6.88 10.14 -6.64
C GLY A 538 7.92 10.26 -5.53
N ASN A 539 9.21 10.23 -5.89
CA ASN A 539 10.36 10.26 -4.98
C ASN A 539 11.14 11.59 -5.07
N VAL A 540 10.87 12.39 -6.11
CA VAL A 540 11.31 13.79 -6.22
C VAL A 540 10.17 14.69 -5.77
N MET A 541 10.37 15.37 -4.64
CA MET A 541 9.39 16.25 -3.99
C MET A 541 9.90 17.69 -3.94
N VAL A 542 9.07 18.61 -3.46
CA VAL A 542 9.32 20.06 -3.43
C VAL A 542 9.14 20.58 -2.00
N ASP A 543 10.09 21.36 -1.49
CA ASP A 543 10.00 22.01 -0.18
C ASP A 543 9.09 23.25 -0.18
N GLN A 544 8.87 23.83 1.01
CA GLN A 544 8.13 25.08 1.17
C GLN A 544 8.76 26.30 0.46
N ASN A 545 10.04 26.20 0.06
CA ASN A 545 10.80 27.24 -0.65
C ASN A 545 10.82 27.00 -2.18
N GLY A 546 10.13 26.00 -2.71
CA GLY A 546 10.15 25.65 -4.12
C GLY A 546 11.47 25.05 -4.64
N LYS A 547 12.32 24.51 -3.75
CA LYS A 547 13.49 23.68 -4.08
C LYS A 547 13.09 22.20 -4.07
N GLY A 548 13.85 21.35 -4.75
CA GLY A 548 13.60 19.91 -4.69
C GLY A 548 14.22 19.22 -3.48
N VAL A 549 13.60 18.10 -3.10
CA VAL A 549 14.08 17.16 -2.08
C VAL A 549 13.85 15.74 -2.60
N LEU A 550 14.88 14.90 -2.55
CA LEU A 550 14.86 13.49 -2.94
C LEU A 550 14.53 12.62 -1.71
N ILE A 551 13.57 11.69 -1.85
CA ILE A 551 13.05 10.81 -0.79
C ILE A 551 12.92 9.35 -1.25
N ASP A 552 12.53 8.45 -0.35
CA ASP A 552 12.32 7.00 -0.59
C ASP A 552 13.60 6.19 -0.88
N TYR A 553 14.55 6.26 0.05
CA TYR A 553 15.84 5.54 0.00
C TYR A 553 15.72 4.00 0.15
N ASN A 554 14.53 3.41 0.00
CA ASN A 554 14.28 1.97 0.26
C ASN A 554 14.90 1.02 -0.80
N LEU A 555 15.38 1.54 -1.93
CA LEU A 555 16.19 0.80 -2.92
C LEU A 555 17.66 1.28 -2.94
N ALA A 556 18.03 2.22 -2.06
CA ALA A 556 19.38 2.78 -2.04
C ALA A 556 20.38 1.81 -1.41
N VAL A 557 21.64 1.94 -1.82
CA VAL A 557 22.72 0.98 -1.51
C VAL A 557 24.04 1.70 -1.30
N GLN A 558 24.89 1.25 -0.37
CA GLN A 558 26.33 1.55 -0.38
C GLN A 558 26.96 1.20 -1.75
N LYS A 559 27.93 2.00 -2.19
CA LYS A 559 28.71 1.78 -3.42
C LYS A 559 29.73 0.64 -3.31
N VAL A 560 30.46 0.60 -2.19
CA VAL A 560 31.58 -0.33 -2.01
C VAL A 560 31.00 -1.64 -1.50
N ARG A 561 31.01 -2.67 -2.34
CA ARG A 561 30.40 -3.98 -2.07
C ARG A 561 31.32 -5.12 -2.51
N THR A 562 30.98 -6.32 -2.08
CA THR A 562 31.61 -7.55 -2.57
C THR A 562 30.95 -8.01 -3.88
N ALA A 563 31.69 -8.73 -4.72
CA ALA A 563 31.18 -9.22 -6.01
C ALA A 563 29.95 -10.15 -5.89
N GLU A 564 29.76 -10.80 -4.74
CA GLU A 564 28.58 -11.61 -4.44
C GLU A 564 27.30 -10.79 -4.18
N GLU A 565 27.45 -9.48 -3.92
CA GLU A 565 26.35 -8.54 -3.73
C GLU A 565 26.02 -7.77 -5.01
N GLU A 566 27.03 -7.43 -5.83
CA GLU A 566 26.86 -6.77 -7.14
C GLU A 566 25.86 -7.53 -8.02
N CYS A 567 26.07 -8.84 -8.17
CA CYS A 567 25.21 -9.73 -8.98
C CYS A 567 23.75 -9.79 -8.46
N ARG A 568 23.50 -9.56 -7.16
CA ARG A 568 22.13 -9.54 -6.59
C ARG A 568 21.39 -8.24 -6.89
N LEU A 569 22.04 -7.28 -7.54
CA LEU A 569 21.63 -5.89 -7.61
C LEU A 569 21.63 -5.33 -9.04
N SER A 570 21.78 -6.13 -10.10
CA SER A 570 21.87 -5.67 -11.50
C SER A 570 20.73 -4.73 -11.96
N ARG A 571 19.50 -4.91 -11.47
CA ARG A 571 18.33 -4.13 -11.92
C ARG A 571 17.42 -3.72 -10.75
N SER A 572 17.12 -2.42 -10.63
CA SER A 572 16.16 -1.86 -9.67
C SER A 572 15.68 -0.47 -10.09
N GLY A 573 14.62 -0.01 -9.43
CA GLY A 573 13.97 1.28 -9.70
C GLY A 573 12.57 1.11 -10.31
N THR A 574 11.89 2.24 -10.51
CA THR A 574 10.56 2.28 -11.13
C THR A 574 10.70 2.28 -12.65
N LEU A 575 10.43 1.13 -13.29
CA LEU A 575 10.60 0.81 -14.73
C LEU A 575 10.71 1.99 -15.74
N PRO A 576 9.71 2.87 -15.94
CA PRO A 576 9.81 3.95 -16.92
C PRO A 576 10.92 4.97 -16.63
N TYR A 577 11.42 5.07 -15.41
CA TYR A 577 12.55 5.95 -15.04
C TYR A 577 13.91 5.24 -15.10
N ILE A 578 13.98 3.91 -15.15
CA ILE A 578 15.26 3.18 -15.22
C ILE A 578 16.02 3.58 -16.50
N SER A 579 17.34 3.81 -16.39
CA SER A 579 18.18 4.12 -17.56
C SER A 579 18.14 3.03 -18.63
N ARG A 580 18.29 3.38 -19.91
CA ARG A 580 18.33 2.40 -21.02
C ARG A 580 19.41 1.33 -20.84
N LEU A 581 20.57 1.69 -20.28
CA LEU A 581 21.70 0.77 -20.05
C LEU A 581 21.46 -0.21 -18.89
N LEU A 582 20.43 0.00 -18.07
CA LEU A 582 19.97 -0.94 -17.05
C LEU A 582 18.69 -1.70 -17.49
N LEU A 583 18.28 -1.57 -18.76
CA LEU A 583 17.12 -2.27 -19.33
C LEU A 583 17.52 -3.27 -20.43
N SER A 584 18.56 -2.98 -21.19
CA SER A 584 19.08 -3.85 -22.25
C SER A 584 19.63 -5.19 -21.69
N PRO A 585 19.50 -6.32 -22.41
CA PRO A 585 20.13 -7.59 -22.03
C PRO A 585 21.65 -7.61 -22.27
N ALA A 586 22.15 -6.79 -23.21
CA ALA A 586 23.59 -6.70 -23.52
C ALA A 586 24.43 -6.06 -22.38
N THR A 587 23.75 -5.64 -21.31
CA THR A 587 24.27 -4.92 -20.16
C THR A 587 23.68 -5.47 -18.84
N GLU A 588 23.32 -6.77 -18.80
CA GLU A 588 22.82 -7.42 -17.59
C GLU A 588 23.81 -7.40 -16.41
N ASP A 589 25.12 -7.35 -16.69
CA ASP A 589 26.19 -7.21 -15.70
C ASP A 589 26.53 -5.74 -15.31
N VAL A 590 25.83 -4.73 -15.86
CA VAL A 590 26.12 -3.31 -15.55
C VAL A 590 25.67 -2.96 -14.14
N VAL A 591 26.62 -2.49 -13.32
CA VAL A 591 26.36 -2.01 -11.96
C VAL A 591 25.64 -0.65 -12.01
N HIS A 592 24.61 -0.50 -11.19
CA HIS A 592 23.85 0.76 -11.12
C HIS A 592 24.72 1.89 -10.56
N GLU A 593 24.93 2.91 -11.39
CA GLU A 593 25.85 4.03 -11.14
C GLU A 593 25.17 5.41 -11.15
N ARG A 594 25.86 6.47 -10.70
CA ARG A 594 25.27 7.84 -10.55
C ARG A 594 24.63 8.39 -11.82
N TRP A 595 25.21 8.13 -13.00
CA TRP A 595 24.69 8.60 -14.28
C TRP A 595 23.36 7.95 -14.67
N HIS A 596 23.10 6.72 -14.20
CA HIS A 596 21.82 6.05 -14.40
C HIS A 596 20.68 6.71 -13.61
N ASP A 597 20.97 7.22 -12.41
CA ASP A 597 20.04 8.06 -11.64
C ASP A 597 19.88 9.47 -12.26
N ILE A 598 20.91 10.04 -12.91
CA ILE A 598 20.77 11.29 -13.69
C ILE A 598 19.87 11.11 -14.92
N GLU A 599 19.97 9.98 -15.62
CA GLU A 599 19.00 9.63 -16.68
C GLU A 599 17.59 9.45 -16.10
N SER A 600 17.47 8.91 -14.88
CA SER A 600 16.19 8.81 -14.19
C SER A 600 15.56 10.19 -13.94
N PHE A 601 16.35 11.23 -13.61
CA PHE A 601 15.88 12.62 -13.55
C PHE A 601 15.39 13.16 -14.91
N PHE A 602 15.97 12.74 -16.04
CA PHE A 602 15.45 13.08 -17.39
C PHE A 602 14.01 12.55 -17.56
N TYR A 603 13.74 11.31 -17.16
CA TYR A 603 12.37 10.75 -17.23
C TYR A 603 11.41 11.39 -16.21
N VAL A 604 11.89 11.86 -15.06
CA VAL A 604 11.10 12.69 -14.12
C VAL A 604 10.73 14.04 -14.74
N ALA A 605 11.68 14.72 -15.39
CA ALA A 605 11.42 15.95 -16.14
C ALA A 605 10.39 15.71 -17.25
N CYS A 606 10.52 14.63 -18.03
CA CYS A 606 9.53 14.23 -19.04
C CYS A 606 8.14 13.96 -18.45
N ARG A 607 8.05 13.16 -17.37
CA ARG A 607 6.77 12.84 -16.71
C ARG A 607 6.01 14.08 -16.28
N THR A 608 6.75 15.09 -15.80
CA THR A 608 6.23 16.39 -15.35
C THR A 608 5.84 17.25 -16.56
N ALA A 609 6.72 17.35 -17.56
CA ALA A 609 6.52 18.08 -18.79
C ALA A 609 5.34 17.57 -19.64
N PHE A 610 4.86 16.35 -19.43
CA PHE A 610 3.67 15.81 -20.09
C PHE A 610 2.33 16.19 -19.38
N GLN A 611 2.36 16.76 -18.18
CA GLN A 611 1.15 17.08 -17.40
C GLN A 611 0.48 18.38 -17.84
N SER A 612 -0.83 18.32 -18.05
CA SER A 612 -1.68 19.49 -18.33
C SER A 612 -1.73 20.46 -17.14
N GLU A 613 -2.46 21.57 -17.30
CA GLU A 613 -2.61 22.63 -16.30
C GLU A 613 -3.79 22.42 -15.32
N SER A 614 -4.67 21.45 -15.57
CA SER A 614 -6.02 21.47 -14.99
C SER A 614 -6.05 21.26 -13.47
N GLY A 615 -6.42 22.31 -12.74
CA GLY A 615 -6.78 22.25 -11.31
C GLY A 615 -8.11 21.53 -11.00
N SER A 616 -8.66 20.78 -11.97
CA SER A 616 -9.81 19.89 -11.76
C SER A 616 -9.35 18.54 -11.18
N ALA A 617 -10.28 17.62 -10.93
CA ALA A 617 -9.97 16.35 -10.27
C ALA A 617 -9.02 15.41 -11.05
N ASP A 618 -8.73 15.72 -12.33
CA ASP A 618 -8.02 14.84 -13.27
C ASP A 618 -6.68 15.41 -13.78
N ALA A 619 -5.95 16.10 -12.89
CA ALA A 619 -4.56 16.59 -13.06
C ALA A 619 -3.51 15.47 -13.24
N ARG A 620 -3.87 14.38 -13.92
CA ARG A 620 -3.21 13.07 -13.94
C ARG A 620 -3.01 12.59 -15.38
N LEU A 621 -3.99 12.91 -16.23
CA LEU A 621 -3.95 12.78 -17.68
C LEU A 621 -2.74 13.51 -18.27
N PHE A 622 -2.11 12.88 -19.25
CA PHE A 622 -1.18 13.54 -20.14
C PHE A 622 -1.95 14.46 -21.10
N GLU A 623 -1.47 15.69 -21.32
CA GLU A 623 -2.17 16.66 -22.19
C GLU A 623 -2.35 16.16 -23.63
N LYS A 624 -1.40 15.34 -24.11
CA LYS A 624 -1.35 14.85 -25.48
C LYS A 624 -1.37 13.32 -25.49
N PRO A 625 -2.21 12.65 -26.31
CA PRO A 625 -2.19 11.18 -26.46
C PRO A 625 -0.81 10.62 -26.84
N LYS A 626 0.01 11.43 -27.53
CA LYS A 626 1.39 11.09 -27.88
C LYS A 626 2.29 10.90 -26.66
N ALA A 627 2.13 11.70 -25.61
CA ALA A 627 2.86 11.52 -24.35
C ALA A 627 2.43 10.24 -23.64
N ALA A 628 1.14 9.89 -23.67
CA ALA A 628 0.66 8.60 -23.18
C ALA A 628 1.28 7.42 -23.95
N ARG A 629 1.40 7.51 -25.29
CA ARG A 629 2.08 6.50 -26.11
C ARG A 629 3.57 6.35 -25.75
N ILE A 630 4.31 7.46 -25.63
CA ILE A 630 5.73 7.44 -25.24
C ILE A 630 5.88 6.84 -23.83
N TRP A 631 5.06 7.28 -22.88
CA TRP A 631 5.10 6.79 -21.50
C TRP A 631 4.79 5.29 -21.39
N ASN A 632 3.78 4.81 -22.12
CA ASN A 632 3.40 3.41 -22.12
C ASN A 632 4.46 2.50 -22.74
N LEU A 633 5.27 3.01 -23.68
CA LEU A 633 6.42 2.28 -24.24
C LEU A 633 7.57 2.17 -23.24
N TRP A 634 7.91 3.25 -22.52
CA TRP A 634 8.89 3.19 -21.42
C TRP A 634 8.42 2.34 -20.23
N ASN A 635 7.11 2.17 -20.06
CA ASN A 635 6.47 1.35 -19.02
C ASN A 635 6.01 -0.03 -19.57
N ALA A 636 6.48 -0.45 -20.75
CA ALA A 636 6.17 -1.76 -21.30
C ALA A 636 6.89 -2.87 -20.50
N GLY A 637 6.27 -4.05 -20.38
CA GLY A 637 6.93 -5.22 -19.77
C GLY A 637 8.06 -5.81 -20.63
N ASP A 638 8.14 -5.38 -21.90
CA ASP A 638 9.24 -5.63 -22.81
C ASP A 638 10.35 -4.61 -22.54
N LEU A 639 11.44 -5.08 -21.93
CA LEU A 639 12.54 -4.23 -21.46
C LEU A 639 13.44 -3.78 -22.64
N ASP A 640 13.54 -4.60 -23.67
CA ASP A 640 14.34 -4.39 -24.86
C ASP A 640 13.70 -3.31 -25.74
N GLU A 641 12.39 -3.37 -25.99
CA GLU A 641 11.64 -2.30 -26.64
C GLU A 641 11.68 -1.02 -25.78
N ALA A 642 11.59 -1.11 -24.45
CA ALA A 642 11.72 0.07 -23.58
C ALA A 642 13.13 0.72 -23.68
N ALA A 643 14.21 -0.06 -23.75
CA ALA A 643 15.58 0.41 -23.95
C ALA A 643 15.76 1.04 -25.34
N ASN A 644 15.31 0.36 -26.41
CA ASN A 644 15.37 0.86 -27.78
C ASN A 644 14.58 2.18 -27.95
N ARG A 645 13.40 2.28 -27.34
CA ARG A 645 12.58 3.53 -27.33
C ARG A 645 13.21 4.66 -26.53
N LYS A 646 14.16 4.37 -25.64
CA LYS A 646 14.97 5.36 -24.92
C LYS A 646 16.21 5.76 -25.72
N LEU A 647 16.89 4.82 -26.39
CA LEU A 647 18.00 5.12 -27.33
C LEU A 647 17.57 6.07 -28.46
N LEU A 648 16.33 5.99 -28.95
CA LEU A 648 15.79 6.94 -29.93
C LEU A 648 15.81 8.41 -29.45
N LEU A 649 15.84 8.67 -28.15
CA LEU A 649 15.88 10.02 -27.58
C LEU A 649 17.22 10.71 -27.83
N SER A 650 18.31 9.95 -27.98
CA SER A 650 19.62 10.45 -28.43
C SER A 650 19.58 11.02 -29.85
N THR A 651 18.56 10.67 -30.65
CA THR A 651 18.41 11.19 -32.02
C THR A 651 17.68 12.54 -32.05
N ARG A 652 18.10 13.46 -32.93
CA ARG A 652 17.41 14.74 -33.17
C ARG A 652 15.93 14.57 -33.59
N SER A 653 15.60 13.43 -34.19
CA SER A 653 14.24 13.03 -34.54
C SER A 653 13.42 12.64 -33.32
N GLY A 654 13.91 11.75 -32.47
CA GLY A 654 13.21 11.27 -31.28
C GLY A 654 13.12 12.30 -30.17
N PHE A 655 14.16 13.11 -29.95
CA PHE A 655 14.11 14.25 -29.04
C PHE A 655 13.07 15.28 -29.48
N ARG A 656 13.02 15.62 -30.77
CA ARG A 656 11.95 16.46 -31.32
C ARG A 656 10.58 15.76 -31.27
N GLU A 657 10.52 14.43 -31.34
CA GLU A 657 9.27 13.68 -31.15
C GLU A 657 8.72 13.87 -29.73
N LEU A 658 9.62 13.75 -28.73
CA LEU A 658 9.39 13.97 -27.30
C LEU A 658 8.94 15.40 -26.98
N LEU A 659 9.67 16.42 -27.45
CA LEU A 659 9.32 17.83 -27.21
C LEU A 659 7.93 18.18 -27.74
N ASN A 660 7.54 17.64 -28.89
CA ASN A 660 6.18 17.81 -29.42
C ASN A 660 5.09 17.15 -28.55
N ALA A 661 5.45 16.17 -27.72
CA ALA A 661 4.55 15.51 -26.77
C ALA A 661 4.45 16.24 -25.41
N CYS A 662 5.36 17.15 -25.08
CA CYS A 662 5.25 18.00 -23.89
C CYS A 662 3.98 18.86 -23.90
N ALA A 663 3.40 19.06 -22.72
CA ALA A 663 2.25 19.92 -22.49
C ALA A 663 2.61 21.40 -22.71
N SER A 664 1.70 22.12 -23.35
CA SER A 664 1.91 23.47 -23.91
C SER A 664 2.37 24.53 -22.92
N ARG A 665 2.00 24.40 -21.63
CA ARG A 665 2.42 25.29 -20.55
C ARG A 665 3.92 25.29 -20.25
N TRP A 666 4.65 24.22 -20.61
CA TRP A 666 6.06 24.05 -20.29
C TRP A 666 6.99 24.74 -21.30
N SER A 667 6.78 26.04 -21.50
CA SER A 667 7.61 26.86 -22.40
C SER A 667 9.09 26.78 -22.01
N GLY A 668 9.96 26.53 -22.99
CA GLY A 668 11.41 26.39 -22.79
C GLY A 668 11.88 25.09 -22.12
N VAL A 669 11.02 24.09 -21.88
CA VAL A 669 11.40 22.82 -21.22
C VAL A 669 12.46 22.02 -21.97
N GLU A 670 12.60 22.25 -23.27
CA GLU A 670 13.76 21.83 -24.07
C GLU A 670 15.09 22.10 -23.35
N LYS A 671 15.28 23.29 -22.76
CA LYS A 671 16.53 23.63 -22.08
C LYS A 671 16.81 22.73 -20.86
N VAL A 672 15.76 22.36 -20.11
CA VAL A 672 15.87 21.47 -18.94
C VAL A 672 16.18 20.05 -19.38
N LEU A 673 15.52 19.58 -20.44
CA LEU A 673 15.72 18.23 -20.98
C LEU A 673 17.09 18.07 -21.65
N SER A 674 17.55 19.06 -22.42
CA SER A 674 18.86 19.03 -23.08
C SER A 674 20.02 18.98 -22.09
N VAL A 675 19.95 19.72 -20.97
CA VAL A 675 20.98 19.67 -19.91
C VAL A 675 21.08 18.27 -19.29
N LEU A 676 19.95 17.62 -19.02
CA LEU A 676 19.93 16.27 -18.47
C LEU A 676 20.40 15.23 -19.51
N GLN A 677 19.96 15.37 -20.77
CA GLN A 677 20.42 14.55 -21.89
C GLN A 677 21.94 14.61 -22.06
N GLN A 678 22.52 15.80 -21.93
CA GLN A 678 23.96 16.05 -22.10
C GLN A 678 24.85 15.48 -20.97
N ASN A 679 24.26 14.93 -19.90
CA ASN A 679 24.99 14.38 -18.76
C ASN A 679 24.62 12.91 -18.46
N CYS A 680 24.03 12.18 -19.42
CA CYS A 680 23.69 10.75 -19.30
C CYS A 680 23.83 9.99 -20.63
N SER A 681 23.46 8.70 -20.67
CA SER A 681 23.58 7.83 -21.86
C SER A 681 22.74 8.23 -23.08
N LEU A 682 21.97 9.32 -22.97
CA LEU A 682 21.12 9.91 -24.02
C LEU A 682 21.83 11.02 -24.82
N GLU A 683 23.08 11.36 -24.49
CA GLU A 683 23.86 12.34 -25.25
C GLU A 683 24.10 11.87 -26.70
N PHE A 684 24.11 12.81 -27.65
CA PHE A 684 24.13 12.53 -29.08
C PHE A 684 25.40 11.82 -29.55
N SER A 685 26.58 12.06 -28.96
CA SER A 685 27.81 11.41 -29.44
C SER A 685 27.96 9.93 -29.04
N PHE A 686 27.09 9.40 -28.17
CA PHE A 686 26.95 7.95 -27.98
C PHE A 686 26.17 7.27 -29.12
N LEU A 687 25.53 8.04 -30.03
CA LEU A 687 24.71 7.50 -31.11
C LEU A 687 25.56 6.81 -32.19
N GLY A 688 25.72 5.50 -32.06
CA GLY A 688 26.53 4.66 -32.94
C GLY A 688 27.54 3.77 -32.21
N LEU A 689 27.64 3.89 -30.88
CA LEU A 689 28.26 2.89 -30.02
C LEU A 689 27.25 1.80 -29.64
N GLU A 690 27.74 0.59 -29.41
CA GLU A 690 26.95 -0.47 -28.75
C GLU A 690 26.76 -0.17 -27.25
N ASP A 691 25.80 -0.84 -26.61
CA ASP A 691 25.50 -0.61 -25.18
C ASP A 691 26.71 -0.90 -24.26
N PHE A 692 27.46 -1.96 -24.56
CA PHE A 692 28.67 -2.34 -23.82
C PHE A 692 29.86 -1.40 -24.05
N GLU A 693 29.86 -0.63 -25.14
CA GLU A 693 30.86 0.42 -25.43
C GLU A 693 30.45 1.77 -24.82
N THR A 694 29.14 2.00 -24.66
CA THR A 694 28.60 3.24 -24.09
C THR A 694 29.03 3.41 -22.63
N GLU A 695 28.92 2.37 -21.80
CA GLU A 695 29.10 2.48 -20.35
C GLU A 695 30.55 2.86 -19.93
N PRO A 696 31.62 2.27 -20.50
CA PRO A 696 32.99 2.72 -20.22
C PRO A 696 33.28 4.18 -20.63
N GLU A 697 32.73 4.64 -21.75
CA GLU A 697 32.86 6.04 -22.21
C GLU A 697 32.03 6.99 -21.32
N LEU A 698 30.85 6.58 -20.87
CA LEU A 698 30.03 7.35 -19.93
C LEU A 698 30.75 7.52 -18.58
N ALA A 699 31.37 6.45 -18.06
CA ALA A 699 32.24 6.51 -16.88
C ALA A 699 33.46 7.42 -17.11
N SER A 700 34.12 7.33 -18.27
CA SER A 700 35.25 8.19 -18.67
C SER A 700 34.90 9.69 -18.65
N ARG A 701 33.71 10.05 -19.16
CA ARG A 701 33.22 11.45 -19.17
C ARG A 701 32.84 11.97 -17.79
N TRP A 702 32.31 11.10 -16.93
CA TRP A 702 32.02 11.42 -15.52
C TRP A 702 33.27 11.41 -14.62
N ALA A 703 34.37 10.78 -15.04
CA ALA A 703 35.68 10.84 -14.37
C ALA A 703 36.50 12.07 -14.81
N SER A 704 36.43 12.46 -16.09
CA SER A 704 37.08 13.65 -16.64
C SER A 704 36.33 14.95 -16.41
N GLY A 705 35.11 14.90 -15.84
CA GLY A 705 34.29 16.07 -15.51
C GLY A 705 33.54 16.70 -16.70
N GLN A 706 33.66 16.12 -17.90
CA GLN A 706 32.88 16.51 -19.09
C GLN A 706 31.37 16.36 -18.84
N MET A 707 31.00 15.33 -18.08
CA MET A 707 29.70 15.21 -17.44
C MET A 707 29.89 15.31 -15.93
N SER A 708 29.06 16.12 -15.26
CA SER A 708 29.23 16.42 -13.84
C SER A 708 27.96 16.97 -13.20
N TYR A 709 27.85 16.85 -11.87
CA TYR A 709 26.77 17.50 -11.12
C TYR A 709 26.87 19.01 -11.22
N GLU A 710 28.09 19.54 -11.21
CA GLU A 710 28.45 20.95 -11.27
C GLU A 710 27.94 21.58 -12.58
N HIS A 711 28.13 20.88 -13.71
CA HIS A 711 27.60 21.29 -15.02
C HIS A 711 26.06 21.35 -15.04
N ILE A 712 25.38 20.31 -14.53
CA ILE A 712 23.91 20.28 -14.43
C ILE A 712 23.41 21.43 -13.54
N GLN A 713 23.99 21.59 -12.35
CA GLN A 713 23.58 22.58 -11.36
C GLN A 713 23.82 24.02 -11.84
N ALA A 714 24.97 24.30 -12.46
CA ALA A 714 25.25 25.62 -13.04
C ALA A 714 24.26 25.95 -14.17
N SER A 715 23.98 24.97 -15.04
CA SER A 715 23.02 25.14 -16.13
C SER A 715 21.60 25.39 -15.60
N PHE A 716 21.15 24.64 -14.59
CA PHE A 716 19.83 24.87 -13.99
C PHE A 716 19.73 26.20 -13.23
N LYS A 717 20.82 26.68 -12.61
CA LYS A 717 20.88 28.03 -12.03
C LYS A 717 20.71 29.11 -13.10
N ALA A 718 21.41 28.99 -14.23
CA ALA A 718 21.24 29.88 -15.39
C ALA A 718 19.86 29.76 -16.10
N LEU A 719 19.05 28.74 -15.80
CA LEU A 719 17.63 28.65 -16.18
C LEU A 719 16.66 29.17 -15.09
N CYS A 720 17.18 29.42 -13.89
CA CYS A 720 16.45 29.94 -12.73
C CYS A 720 16.72 31.42 -12.44
N GLU A 721 17.67 32.04 -13.12
CA GLU A 721 17.89 33.49 -13.18
C GLU A 721 16.92 34.16 -14.15
#